data_AF-A0A383REF0-F1
#
_entry.id   AF-A0A383REF0-F1
#
_cell.length_a   1.000
_cell.length_b   1.000
_cell.length_c   1.000
_cell.angle_alpha   90.00
_cell.angle_beta   90.00
_cell.angle_gamma   90.00
#
_symmetry.space_group_name_H-M   'P 1'
#
loop_
_entity.id
_entity.type
_entity.pdbx_description
1 polymer ?
#
loop_
_entity_poly.entity_id
_entity_poly.type
_entity_poly.pdbx_seq_one_letter_code
_entity_poly.pdbx_strand_id
1 'polypeptide(L)'
;MRRTRLISIAILMVLFIDISLTLFISPYVSAAGEVTEEIDYELNSNPDDYVYGGYIFSEKSLLETKPIVIPSKPGKVIKKLEWMDKSTKQILRSVKGFTPGKAKIDSNDGLKDNLQGTKLKVTSKDNTNFGGVYYWDRWSISDPGNWNGKHWRAGAGRVSKTDSIGCDNNVPTENIQGSYLPKYPGCTDPLLEADIPRTTPFYIDEPSDPSMNSLWIKDGGISKSEVIASKVDVDKSSWIPDVHNTGGMSDPSTIGGKVAKVTDLNLITIYFQQTFNNDKYNKYWPNPGAKQVWYFSKFKVEFSSFTYRYKDKLLIATYADGTSGLEITGNKCVAPGGTIQLVAKLTKVDGTTWELKNHAKLTWTSSNDSVMTINNSGLVTAVASTGTSTITAHFADSTQALDEKADFSMTVGTGNSCTDDNSGGNPGGGTGQCKYTIAAPSSGSTVTGNKMNPAVTGMIKADNRGNEIFDVLKGIPTSENLYANVFANQYLFQHTFAKMSGKVNYQCQVEVTYALEWKQKQPDVCTTNNRGQRVCTPQPDLTKRDTESKTYSFSFQRDYSYWQINNIEVYGIQRASMNNYALPNGTVTLQPSGYSAPSLSTEHNSNVSAHVKPKDSGTISFTPATVPGMYTRPSVPNDESQLKSRAESQTGEPEVRNDLVTFNGTTIMSNSWTTKHGTTPVSIPSPTIIGQNVLYRSGMLISSKLVNAVNTPSSGTIYYNLVPGNINGGSDKQFTINGINTVTVHTPVVNYSSITDDREHNQKTTPNYNRAALILDRPFTVRMPTNGQHVNYPGYGDRDYAKYFRMKQVWFPFDVYTADRSRFIPKRTWTDIPVNQLDTTFFLPVWVDEGDYSVLYRTIAENTPDSLTHQPTANTNWENHVATHEIAVEVIGRVYDFHVTDIMDFNWETVFRKQKGSSEPTGNSYWVGNKGIDGEARGNAFPYELPVRKGSHPDSSYKNVAVKTGYAFKFNLKTKGNMFGSGDGIHLKPTFYFTDSKGQKRQEVDVYYHTDERKFIRIGSAEDKVRRSMELNARLRNVPEQRILDAAGAFYELFASSMSIGRQAYIEEWARAAKKPTTIGSYSDLFLPYHVRTFIGPASVPTGVSEARAYSSIQQWYGEYNLPAKLYIVPKGFELSKQFSFNDKAPFFLRDGFLIVNFDIETVRDGQKGKPHLQYIQAPLTNQWKREGSRPQFTDPYGITFQLKDGDVMFYRADQSSVDDFGVTGTH
;
A
#
# COMPACT_ATOMS: atom_id res chain seq x y z
N MET A 1 12.74 -31.20 39.72
CA MET A 1 12.97 -31.33 41.18
C MET A 1 12.87 -29.94 41.80
N ARG A 2 11.91 -29.68 42.71
CA ARG A 2 11.51 -28.34 43.24
C ARG A 2 11.01 -27.33 42.17
N ARG A 3 10.15 -26.33 42.45
CA ARG A 3 8.89 -26.24 43.26
C ARG A 3 8.20 -24.93 42.78
N THR A 4 7.00 -24.87 42.17
CA THR A 4 5.62 -25.12 42.68
C THR A 4 4.83 -23.82 43.01
N ARG A 5 3.83 -23.51 42.15
CA ARG A 5 2.56 -22.74 42.37
C ARG A 5 2.55 -21.24 42.75
N LEU A 6 1.87 -20.44 41.91
CA LEU A 6 0.60 -19.67 42.12
C LEU A 6 0.49 -18.69 40.91
N ILE A 7 -0.50 -18.74 40.01
CA ILE A 7 -1.95 -18.40 40.13
C ILE A 7 -2.19 -16.91 40.42
N SER A 8 -3.05 -16.29 39.61
CA SER A 8 -3.53 -14.89 39.64
C SER A 8 -2.52 -13.79 39.28
N ILE A 9 -2.60 -13.30 38.04
CA ILE A 9 -2.75 -11.88 37.63
C ILE A 9 -2.92 -11.84 36.10
N ALA A 10 -4.18 -11.95 35.66
CA ALA A 10 -4.63 -11.68 34.28
C ALA A 10 -6.11 -11.24 34.24
N ILE A 11 -6.68 -10.92 35.41
CA ILE A 11 -8.06 -10.45 35.60
C ILE A 11 -7.97 -9.10 36.34
N LEU A 12 -7.28 -8.12 35.72
CA LEU A 12 -7.14 -6.77 36.26
C LEU A 12 -6.87 -5.68 35.20
N MET A 13 -7.36 -5.88 33.98
CA MET A 13 -7.35 -4.82 32.95
C MET A 13 -8.61 -4.77 32.07
N VAL A 14 -9.72 -5.29 32.60
CA VAL A 14 -11.08 -5.18 32.03
C VAL A 14 -12.02 -4.58 33.10
N LEU A 15 -11.49 -3.68 33.95
CA LEU A 15 -12.20 -3.14 35.11
C LEU A 15 -11.86 -1.65 35.36
N PHE A 16 -11.69 -0.87 34.29
CA PHE A 16 -11.44 0.58 34.39
C PHE A 16 -12.10 1.44 33.28
N ILE A 17 -13.08 0.89 32.56
CA ILE A 17 -13.94 1.64 31.62
C ILE A 17 -15.42 1.28 31.85
N ASP A 18 -15.84 1.18 33.12
CA ASP A 18 -17.22 0.81 33.50
C ASP A 18 -17.79 1.64 34.69
N ILE A 19 -17.06 2.65 35.17
CA ILE A 19 -17.54 3.59 36.21
C ILE A 19 -17.16 5.02 35.83
N SER A 20 -17.88 5.60 34.85
CA SER A 20 -18.02 7.06 34.65
C SER A 20 -19.04 7.43 33.55
N LEU A 21 -20.33 7.02 33.65
CA LEU A 21 -21.48 7.87 33.27
C LEU A 21 -22.89 7.33 33.63
N THR A 22 -23.12 6.78 34.82
CA THR A 22 -24.48 6.45 35.30
C THR A 22 -25.11 7.60 36.12
N LEU A 23 -25.20 8.81 35.56
CA LEU A 23 -26.00 9.89 36.16
C LEU A 23 -26.45 11.02 35.19
N PHE A 24 -26.92 10.65 34.00
CA PHE A 24 -27.85 11.49 33.23
C PHE A 24 -29.00 10.65 32.67
N ILE A 25 -30.06 10.48 33.47
CA ILE A 25 -31.36 10.03 32.97
C ILE A 25 -32.01 11.24 32.28
N SER A 26 -31.57 11.53 31.06
CA SER A 26 -32.40 12.31 30.15
C SER A 26 -33.66 11.50 29.83
N PRO A 27 -34.86 12.08 29.89
CA PRO A 27 -36.03 11.41 29.33
C PRO A 27 -35.80 11.28 27.82
N TYR A 28 -35.66 10.04 27.34
CA TYR A 28 -35.51 9.76 25.92
C TYR A 28 -36.79 10.20 25.19
N VAL A 29 -36.74 11.37 24.56
CA VAL A 29 -37.72 11.78 23.56
C VAL A 29 -37.59 10.80 22.40
N SER A 30 -38.54 9.87 22.28
CA SER A 30 -38.66 9.08 21.06
C SER A 30 -38.96 10.04 19.92
N ALA A 31 -38.06 10.09 18.93
CA ALA A 31 -38.36 10.75 17.67
C ALA A 31 -39.44 9.92 16.97
N ALA A 32 -40.68 10.41 17.02
CA ALA A 32 -41.81 9.79 16.36
C ALA A 32 -41.60 9.80 14.84
N GLY A 33 -41.75 8.64 14.20
CA GLY A 33 -41.50 8.44 12.77
C GLY A 33 -40.50 7.33 12.48
N GLU A 34 -40.29 7.08 11.18
CA GLU A 34 -39.33 6.09 10.70
C GLU A 34 -37.88 6.54 10.96
N VAL A 35 -37.06 5.62 11.49
CA VAL A 35 -35.63 5.81 11.72
C VAL A 35 -34.88 4.82 10.85
N THR A 36 -34.11 5.32 9.89
CA THR A 36 -33.30 4.52 8.98
C THR A 36 -31.84 4.52 9.44
N GLU A 37 -31.17 3.37 9.34
CA GLU A 37 -29.81 3.13 9.84
C GLU A 37 -29.00 2.26 8.86
N GLU A 38 -27.70 2.55 8.76
CA GLU A 38 -26.73 1.70 8.07
C GLU A 38 -26.27 0.59 9.03
N ILE A 39 -26.38 -0.67 8.58
CA ILE A 39 -26.05 -1.87 9.34
C ILE A 39 -24.73 -2.45 8.83
N ASP A 40 -23.79 -2.70 9.75
CA ASP A 40 -22.57 -3.41 9.43
C ASP A 40 -22.83 -4.88 9.08
N TYR A 41 -22.16 -5.35 8.03
CA TYR A 41 -22.25 -6.72 7.54
C TYR A 41 -20.87 -7.24 7.12
N GLU A 42 -20.66 -8.55 7.19
CA GLU A 42 -19.43 -9.20 6.71
C GLU A 42 -19.71 -10.17 5.56
N LEU A 43 -18.66 -10.45 4.77
CA LEU A 43 -18.69 -11.36 3.63
C LEU A 43 -17.79 -12.57 3.88
N ASN A 44 -18.10 -13.69 3.24
CA ASN A 44 -17.27 -14.90 3.23
C ASN A 44 -16.16 -14.78 2.16
N SER A 45 -15.28 -13.80 2.32
CA SER A 45 -14.14 -13.54 1.44
C SER A 45 -12.99 -14.55 1.61
N ASN A 46 -12.26 -14.80 0.53
CA ASN A 46 -11.03 -15.58 0.49
C ASN A 46 -9.85 -14.74 1.05
N PRO A 47 -8.91 -15.30 1.82
CA PRO A 47 -7.63 -14.64 2.13
C PRO A 47 -6.84 -14.13 0.91
N ASP A 48 -7.13 -14.65 -0.30
CA ASP A 48 -6.55 -14.14 -1.54
C ASP A 48 -7.28 -12.96 -2.20
N ASP A 49 -8.51 -12.63 -1.77
CA ASP A 49 -9.23 -11.43 -2.22
C ASP A 49 -8.45 -10.16 -1.83
N TYR A 50 -8.53 -9.12 -2.66
CA TYR A 50 -7.79 -7.88 -2.44
C TYR A 50 -8.66 -6.86 -1.69
N VAL A 51 -8.15 -6.30 -0.59
CA VAL A 51 -8.86 -5.32 0.24
C VAL A 51 -8.16 -3.97 0.15
N TYR A 52 -8.87 -2.95 -0.36
CA TYR A 52 -8.32 -1.61 -0.56
C TYR A 52 -9.41 -0.54 -0.47
N GLY A 53 -9.12 0.59 0.19
CA GLY A 53 -10.04 1.74 0.26
C GLY A 53 -11.38 1.48 0.98
N GLY A 54 -11.48 0.38 1.75
CA GLY A 54 -12.74 -0.09 2.34
C GLY A 54 -13.58 -0.98 1.42
N TYR A 55 -13.10 -1.27 0.20
CA TYR A 55 -13.68 -2.22 -0.74
C TYR A 55 -12.96 -3.57 -0.70
N ILE A 56 -13.67 -4.62 -1.14
CA ILE A 56 -13.12 -5.97 -1.37
C ILE A 56 -13.24 -6.28 -2.86
N PHE A 57 -12.20 -6.83 -3.46
CA PHE A 57 -12.09 -7.19 -4.87
C PHE A 57 -11.80 -8.69 -4.99
N SER A 58 -12.71 -9.43 -5.61
CA SER A 58 -12.62 -10.89 -5.74
C SER A 58 -12.62 -11.34 -7.20
N GLU A 59 -12.03 -12.51 -7.47
CA GLU A 59 -12.24 -13.26 -8.72
C GLU A 59 -13.71 -13.70 -8.88
N LYS A 60 -14.49 -13.75 -7.79
CA LYS A 60 -15.85 -14.31 -7.73
C LYS A 60 -16.92 -13.25 -7.95
N SER A 61 -17.86 -13.53 -8.86
CA SER A 61 -18.99 -12.65 -9.17
C SER A 61 -20.09 -12.61 -8.10
N LEU A 62 -20.13 -13.60 -7.20
CA LEU A 62 -21.08 -13.68 -6.09
C LEU A 62 -20.35 -14.02 -4.79
N LEU A 63 -20.69 -13.35 -3.69
CA LEU A 63 -20.24 -13.69 -2.34
C LEU A 63 -21.43 -13.75 -1.37
N GLU A 64 -21.44 -14.75 -0.50
CA GLU A 64 -22.41 -14.87 0.59
C GLU A 64 -21.99 -14.00 1.78
N THR A 65 -22.95 -13.39 2.48
CA THR A 65 -22.70 -12.74 3.77
C THR A 65 -22.43 -13.77 4.88
N LYS A 66 -21.73 -13.34 5.93
CA LYS A 66 -21.88 -13.96 7.26
C LYS A 66 -23.31 -13.72 7.78
N PRO A 67 -23.77 -14.41 8.85
CA PRO A 67 -25.08 -14.14 9.45
C PRO A 67 -25.23 -12.66 9.80
N ILE A 68 -26.28 -12.03 9.29
CA ILE A 68 -26.59 -10.62 9.45
C ILE A 68 -27.13 -10.39 10.86
N VAL A 69 -26.58 -9.41 11.56
CA VAL A 69 -26.98 -9.02 12.93
C VAL A 69 -27.54 -7.59 12.89
N ILE A 70 -28.69 -7.38 13.52
CA ILE A 70 -29.37 -6.08 13.59
C ILE A 70 -29.77 -5.82 15.05
N PRO A 71 -29.27 -4.74 15.69
CA PRO A 71 -29.56 -4.44 17.09
C PRO A 71 -31.03 -4.04 17.30
N SER A 72 -31.51 -4.16 18.54
CA SER A 72 -32.84 -3.68 18.92
C SER A 72 -32.88 -2.18 19.18
N LYS A 73 -33.87 -1.47 18.62
CA LYS A 73 -34.16 -0.08 19.00
C LYS A 73 -35.37 0.02 19.93
N PRO A 74 -35.28 0.78 21.05
CA PRO A 74 -36.40 0.95 21.97
C PRO A 74 -37.67 1.46 21.26
N GLY A 75 -38.80 0.80 21.50
CA GLY A 75 -40.12 1.19 20.98
C GLY A 75 -40.37 0.95 19.47
N LYS A 76 -39.37 0.53 18.70
CA LYS A 76 -39.48 0.39 17.23
C LYS A 76 -39.22 -1.03 16.75
N VAL A 77 -39.85 -1.42 15.64
CA VAL A 77 -39.65 -2.71 14.97
C VAL A 77 -39.00 -2.51 13.60
N ILE A 78 -38.25 -3.49 13.12
CA ILE A 78 -37.63 -3.46 11.79
C ILE A 78 -38.75 -3.61 10.75
N LYS A 79 -39.06 -2.51 10.05
CA LYS A 79 -40.08 -2.43 9.00
C LYS A 79 -39.53 -2.86 7.64
N LYS A 80 -38.28 -2.53 7.35
CA LYS A 80 -37.58 -2.94 6.13
C LYS A 80 -36.11 -3.28 6.39
N LEU A 81 -35.57 -4.15 5.54
CA LEU A 81 -34.15 -4.44 5.45
C LEU A 81 -33.76 -4.53 3.97
N GLU A 82 -32.96 -3.58 3.49
CA GLU A 82 -32.76 -3.34 2.05
C GLU A 82 -31.29 -3.09 1.71
N TRP A 83 -30.84 -3.61 0.56
CA TRP A 83 -29.57 -3.26 -0.03
C TRP A 83 -29.71 -1.94 -0.80
N MET A 84 -28.89 -0.96 -0.44
CA MET A 84 -28.79 0.34 -1.11
C MET A 84 -27.44 0.46 -1.81
N ASP A 85 -27.41 1.05 -3.01
CA ASP A 85 -26.15 1.40 -3.67
C ASP A 85 -25.45 2.58 -2.96
N LYS A 86 -24.15 2.47 -2.70
CA LYS A 86 -23.44 3.40 -1.79
C LYS A 86 -23.25 4.79 -2.37
N SER A 87 -23.14 4.94 -3.70
CA SER A 87 -22.90 6.23 -4.37
C SER A 87 -24.20 6.91 -4.83
N THR A 88 -25.10 6.18 -5.47
CA THR A 88 -26.38 6.70 -5.99
C THR A 88 -27.48 6.82 -4.93
N LYS A 89 -27.32 6.13 -3.79
CA LYS A 89 -28.34 5.99 -2.71
C LYS A 89 -29.66 5.35 -3.16
N GLN A 90 -29.69 4.68 -4.32
CA GLN A 90 -30.87 3.95 -4.78
C GLN A 90 -31.01 2.62 -4.03
N ILE A 91 -32.25 2.26 -3.67
CA ILE A 91 -32.57 0.92 -3.16
C ILE A 91 -32.47 -0.07 -4.33
N LEU A 92 -31.65 -1.10 -4.17
CA LEU A 92 -31.44 -2.15 -5.16
C LEU A 92 -32.47 -3.28 -5.01
N ARG A 93 -32.66 -3.77 -3.78
CA ARG A 93 -33.67 -4.79 -3.40
C ARG A 93 -33.71 -4.98 -1.89
N SER A 94 -34.80 -5.54 -1.37
CA SER A 94 -34.87 -6.05 0.00
C SER A 94 -33.93 -7.27 0.19
N VAL A 95 -33.54 -7.54 1.44
CA VAL A 95 -32.77 -8.74 1.82
C VAL A 95 -33.61 -10.00 1.65
N LYS A 96 -33.03 -11.03 1.03
CA LYS A 96 -33.75 -12.29 0.77
C LYS A 96 -34.01 -13.03 2.09
N GLY A 97 -35.28 -13.35 2.36
CA GLY A 97 -35.70 -14.06 3.58
C GLY A 97 -35.93 -13.17 4.80
N PHE A 98 -35.75 -11.85 4.70
CA PHE A 98 -36.20 -10.93 5.75
C PHE A 98 -37.73 -10.91 5.87
N THR A 99 -38.26 -10.73 7.08
CA THR A 99 -39.68 -10.53 7.38
C THR A 99 -39.85 -9.37 8.36
N PRO A 100 -40.68 -8.35 8.05
CA PRO A 100 -40.92 -7.21 8.93
C PRO A 100 -41.49 -7.58 10.30
N GLY A 101 -41.32 -6.68 11.29
CA GLY A 101 -41.96 -6.76 12.60
C GLY A 101 -41.11 -7.37 13.72
N LYS A 102 -39.94 -7.95 13.41
CA LYS A 102 -38.95 -8.29 14.45
C LYS A 102 -38.36 -7.03 15.08
N ALA A 103 -38.12 -7.05 16.39
CA ALA A 103 -37.43 -5.97 17.10
C ALA A 103 -35.91 -5.97 16.89
N LYS A 104 -35.31 -7.13 16.57
CA LYS A 104 -33.87 -7.33 16.28
C LYS A 104 -33.64 -8.59 15.44
N ILE A 105 -32.41 -8.81 14.99
CA ILE A 105 -31.94 -10.07 14.37
C ILE A 105 -30.58 -10.44 14.99
N ASP A 106 -30.46 -11.63 15.55
CA ASP A 106 -29.20 -12.16 16.09
C ASP A 106 -28.52 -13.09 15.06
N SER A 107 -27.23 -13.39 15.25
CA SER A 107 -26.51 -14.37 14.40
C SER A 107 -27.14 -15.77 14.40
N ASN A 108 -27.86 -16.11 15.47
CA ASN A 108 -28.63 -17.36 15.61
C ASN A 108 -29.90 -17.41 14.74
N ASP A 109 -30.41 -16.28 14.25
CA ASP A 109 -31.50 -16.27 13.26
C ASP A 109 -31.05 -16.79 11.88
N GLY A 110 -29.73 -16.89 11.65
CA GLY A 110 -29.15 -17.48 10.45
C GLY A 110 -29.38 -16.70 9.15
N LEU A 111 -29.94 -15.48 9.22
CA LEU A 111 -30.24 -14.66 8.05
C LEU A 111 -28.94 -14.31 7.31
N LYS A 112 -28.88 -14.66 6.02
CA LYS A 112 -27.78 -14.35 5.11
C LYS A 112 -28.33 -13.87 3.78
N ASP A 113 -27.49 -13.23 2.98
CA ASP A 113 -27.81 -12.92 1.60
C ASP A 113 -26.63 -13.21 0.66
N ASN A 114 -26.91 -13.34 -0.64
CA ASN A 114 -25.89 -13.43 -1.68
C ASN A 114 -25.80 -12.09 -2.42
N LEU A 115 -24.64 -11.46 -2.31
CA LEU A 115 -24.32 -10.19 -2.93
C LEU A 115 -23.68 -10.39 -4.29
N GLN A 116 -24.20 -9.69 -5.29
CA GLN A 116 -23.59 -9.57 -6.61
C GLN A 116 -22.47 -8.53 -6.55
N GLY A 117 -21.25 -8.94 -6.86
CA GLY A 117 -20.12 -8.01 -6.99
C GLY A 117 -20.29 -7.12 -8.21
N THR A 118 -19.95 -5.83 -8.07
CA THR A 118 -19.94 -4.88 -9.18
C THR A 118 -18.77 -5.21 -10.09
N LYS A 119 -19.06 -5.59 -11.34
CA LYS A 119 -18.07 -6.07 -12.30
C LYS A 119 -17.28 -4.90 -12.88
N LEU A 120 -15.99 -4.82 -12.57
CA LEU A 120 -15.06 -3.82 -13.09
C LEU A 120 -14.07 -4.47 -14.05
N LYS A 121 -13.80 -3.83 -15.18
CA LYS A 121 -12.78 -4.29 -16.13
C LYS A 121 -11.40 -4.06 -15.54
N VAL A 122 -10.50 -5.02 -15.71
CA VAL A 122 -9.07 -4.85 -15.44
C VAL A 122 -8.25 -5.14 -16.70
N THR A 123 -7.17 -4.40 -16.93
CA THR A 123 -6.25 -4.63 -18.05
C THR A 123 -4.80 -4.53 -17.62
N SER A 124 -3.98 -5.43 -18.16
CA SER A 124 -2.52 -5.44 -18.12
C SER A 124 -2.02 -5.17 -19.55
N LYS A 125 -1.09 -4.22 -19.71
CA LYS A 125 -0.70 -3.60 -21.00
C LYS A 125 0.77 -3.90 -21.36
N ASP A 126 1.13 -3.78 -22.64
CA ASP A 126 2.52 -3.94 -23.14
C ASP A 126 3.24 -5.26 -22.75
N ASN A 127 2.51 -6.34 -22.46
CA ASN A 127 3.12 -7.64 -22.14
C ASN A 127 3.78 -8.24 -23.37
N THR A 128 5.02 -8.72 -23.26
CA THR A 128 5.79 -9.14 -24.44
C THR A 128 6.54 -10.44 -24.21
N ASN A 129 6.54 -11.33 -25.20
CA ASN A 129 7.37 -12.52 -25.19
C ASN A 129 8.82 -12.18 -25.56
N PHE A 130 9.76 -13.05 -25.18
CA PHE A 130 11.19 -12.91 -25.51
C PHE A 130 11.52 -13.12 -27.00
N GLY A 131 10.50 -13.27 -27.85
CA GLY A 131 10.59 -13.83 -29.20
C GLY A 131 10.45 -15.36 -29.18
N GLY A 132 9.69 -15.89 -30.14
CA GLY A 132 9.60 -17.31 -30.46
C GLY A 132 10.25 -17.61 -31.80
N VAL A 133 10.73 -18.83 -31.97
CA VAL A 133 11.32 -19.35 -33.21
C VAL A 133 10.59 -20.64 -33.58
N TYR A 134 10.03 -20.67 -34.78
CA TYR A 134 9.44 -21.84 -35.40
C TYR A 134 10.28 -22.17 -36.64
N TYR A 135 10.76 -23.40 -36.76
CA TYR A 135 11.58 -23.82 -37.88
C TYR A 135 11.08 -25.08 -38.54
N TRP A 136 11.44 -25.21 -39.82
CA TRP A 136 11.09 -26.33 -40.65
C TRP A 136 12.34 -26.90 -41.32
N ASP A 137 12.41 -28.22 -41.38
CA ASP A 137 13.52 -28.99 -41.91
C ASP A 137 13.12 -29.75 -43.17
N ARG A 138 14.02 -29.75 -44.16
CA ARG A 138 13.98 -30.53 -45.38
C ARG A 138 15.21 -31.42 -45.42
N TRP A 139 15.03 -32.71 -45.70
CA TRP A 139 16.10 -33.69 -45.72
C TRP A 139 16.80 -33.79 -47.08
N SER A 140 17.79 -34.67 -47.18
CA SER A 140 18.61 -34.85 -48.38
C SER A 140 17.83 -35.54 -49.52
N ILE A 141 18.24 -35.29 -50.77
CA ILE A 141 17.72 -35.99 -51.96
C ILE A 141 17.97 -37.49 -51.94
N SER A 142 18.89 -37.97 -51.09
CA SER A 142 19.23 -39.39 -50.90
C SER A 142 18.49 -40.06 -49.73
N ASP A 143 17.53 -39.38 -49.09
CA ASP A 143 16.81 -39.88 -47.92
C ASP A 143 15.34 -40.23 -48.23
N PRO A 144 15.03 -41.48 -48.64
CA PRO A 144 13.66 -41.88 -48.94
C PRO A 144 12.75 -41.96 -47.70
N GLY A 145 13.30 -42.08 -46.48
CA GLY A 145 12.53 -42.04 -45.23
C GLY A 145 12.00 -40.63 -44.89
N ASN A 146 12.63 -39.60 -45.49
CA ASN A 146 12.22 -38.21 -45.41
C ASN A 146 11.92 -37.65 -46.81
N TRP A 147 11.19 -38.46 -47.60
CA TRP A 147 10.58 -38.12 -48.90
C TRP A 147 11.57 -37.67 -50.00
N ASN A 148 12.84 -38.03 -49.90
CA ASN A 148 13.94 -37.56 -50.75
C ASN A 148 14.02 -36.01 -50.78
N GLY A 149 13.76 -35.37 -49.64
CA GLY A 149 13.74 -33.92 -49.50
C GLY A 149 12.58 -33.21 -50.20
N LYS A 150 11.54 -33.93 -50.67
CA LYS A 150 10.40 -33.31 -51.38
C LYS A 150 9.42 -32.57 -50.45
N HIS A 151 9.36 -32.93 -49.17
CA HIS A 151 8.48 -32.30 -48.18
C HIS A 151 9.28 -31.89 -46.94
N TRP A 152 8.72 -30.96 -46.17
CA TRP A 152 9.30 -30.42 -44.95
C TRP A 152 8.64 -31.01 -43.69
N ARG A 153 9.34 -30.98 -42.55
CA ARG A 153 8.75 -31.21 -41.20
C ARG A 153 8.95 -30.00 -40.32
N ALA A 154 8.00 -29.72 -39.42
CA ALA A 154 8.18 -28.75 -38.36
C ALA A 154 9.11 -29.33 -37.28
N GLY A 155 10.14 -28.56 -36.89
CA GLY A 155 11.23 -29.04 -36.03
C GLY A 155 11.20 -28.54 -34.59
N ALA A 156 10.41 -27.50 -34.27
CA ALA A 156 10.22 -27.00 -32.90
C ALA A 156 8.90 -26.25 -32.71
N GLY A 157 8.52 -26.07 -31.43
CA GLY A 157 7.32 -25.38 -30.99
C GLY A 157 6.06 -26.26 -30.99
N ARG A 158 4.95 -25.72 -30.48
CA ARG A 158 3.63 -26.35 -30.64
C ARG A 158 3.03 -25.92 -31.98
N VAL A 159 2.81 -26.88 -32.85
CA VAL A 159 2.28 -26.72 -34.21
C VAL A 159 1.03 -27.60 -34.41
N SER A 160 0.09 -27.15 -35.22
CA SER A 160 -0.98 -27.98 -35.78
C SER A 160 -0.61 -28.59 -37.13
N LYS A 161 0.48 -28.11 -37.76
CA LYS A 161 1.08 -28.65 -38.98
C LYS A 161 2.45 -29.26 -38.71
N THR A 162 2.53 -30.59 -38.71
CA THR A 162 3.75 -31.37 -38.48
C THR A 162 4.64 -31.52 -39.71
N ASP A 163 4.06 -31.46 -40.90
CA ASP A 163 4.72 -31.66 -42.18
C ASP A 163 4.03 -30.85 -43.31
N SER A 164 4.68 -30.75 -44.47
CA SER A 164 4.22 -29.90 -45.57
C SER A 164 3.33 -30.59 -46.61
N ILE A 165 2.90 -31.84 -46.36
CA ILE A 165 2.22 -32.64 -47.39
C ILE A 165 0.90 -31.97 -47.78
N GLY A 166 0.80 -31.55 -49.04
CA GLY A 166 -0.39 -30.89 -49.60
C GLY A 166 -0.41 -29.36 -49.44
N CYS A 167 0.55 -28.77 -48.74
CA CYS A 167 0.76 -27.31 -48.71
C CYS A 167 1.62 -26.80 -49.88
N ASP A 168 2.44 -27.67 -50.43
CA ASP A 168 3.62 -27.34 -51.25
C ASP A 168 3.35 -27.27 -52.76
N ASN A 169 2.13 -27.58 -53.20
CA ASN A 169 1.68 -27.66 -54.60
C ASN A 169 1.99 -26.42 -55.48
N ASN A 170 2.23 -25.24 -54.88
CA ASN A 170 2.56 -23.99 -55.58
C ASN A 170 3.87 -23.34 -55.07
N VAL A 171 4.71 -24.07 -54.34
CA VAL A 171 5.97 -23.53 -53.81
C VAL A 171 7.05 -23.47 -54.92
N PRO A 172 7.74 -22.33 -55.10
CA PRO A 172 8.88 -22.23 -56.00
C PRO A 172 9.96 -23.27 -55.66
N THR A 173 10.41 -24.03 -56.65
CA THR A 173 11.42 -25.06 -56.46
C THR A 173 12.85 -24.54 -56.66
N GLU A 174 13.82 -25.31 -56.16
CA GLU A 174 15.24 -25.17 -56.41
C GLU A 174 15.80 -26.49 -56.97
N ASN A 175 16.73 -26.41 -57.91
CA ASN A 175 17.39 -27.58 -58.51
C ASN A 175 18.65 -27.92 -57.71
N ILE A 176 18.65 -29.07 -57.05
CA ILE A 176 19.80 -29.64 -56.36
C ILE A 176 20.16 -30.95 -57.03
N GLN A 177 21.31 -30.97 -57.72
CA GLN A 177 21.86 -32.15 -58.42
C GLN A 177 20.84 -32.86 -59.36
N GLY A 178 19.98 -32.09 -60.02
CA GLY A 178 18.95 -32.59 -60.94
C GLY A 178 17.58 -32.85 -60.28
N SER A 179 17.48 -32.77 -58.95
CA SER A 179 16.22 -32.88 -58.21
C SER A 179 15.62 -31.50 -57.93
N TYR A 180 14.35 -31.30 -58.29
CA TYR A 180 13.60 -30.08 -57.98
C TYR A 180 12.90 -30.21 -56.62
N LEU A 181 13.29 -29.40 -55.64
CA LEU A 181 12.76 -29.43 -54.26
C LEU A 181 12.06 -28.10 -53.91
N PRO A 182 10.96 -28.09 -53.13
CA PRO A 182 10.30 -26.85 -52.72
C PRO A 182 11.18 -26.04 -51.76
N LYS A 183 11.37 -24.74 -52.00
CA LYS A 183 12.29 -23.87 -51.25
C LYS A 183 11.94 -23.65 -49.77
N TYR A 184 10.67 -23.83 -49.40
CA TYR A 184 10.09 -23.66 -48.07
C TYR A 184 8.79 -24.52 -47.93
N PRO A 185 8.17 -24.66 -46.75
CA PRO A 185 7.02 -25.56 -46.55
C PRO A 185 5.72 -25.17 -47.27
N GLY A 186 5.43 -23.87 -47.40
CA GLY A 186 4.19 -23.36 -48.00
C GLY A 186 2.94 -23.45 -47.12
N CYS A 187 2.98 -24.12 -45.95
CA CYS A 187 1.82 -24.22 -45.07
C CYS A 187 1.47 -22.91 -44.35
N THR A 188 0.20 -22.75 -44.02
CA THR A 188 -0.27 -21.85 -42.95
C THR A 188 -0.62 -22.68 -41.73
N ASP A 189 -0.16 -22.27 -40.54
CA ASP A 189 -0.59 -22.83 -39.25
C ASP A 189 -1.27 -21.72 -38.42
N PRO A 190 -2.57 -21.86 -38.09
CA PRO A 190 -3.33 -20.87 -37.33
C PRO A 190 -3.41 -21.14 -35.81
N LEU A 191 -2.74 -22.18 -35.31
CA LEU A 191 -2.82 -22.63 -33.90
C LEU A 191 -1.44 -22.72 -33.24
N LEU A 192 -0.49 -21.88 -33.68
CA LEU A 192 0.81 -21.75 -33.04
C LEU A 192 0.63 -21.11 -31.65
N GLU A 193 1.32 -21.61 -30.63
CA GLU A 193 1.24 -21.07 -29.27
C GLU A 193 2.40 -20.12 -28.95
N ALA A 194 2.08 -18.96 -28.37
CA ALA A 194 3.06 -18.04 -27.81
C ALA A 194 2.76 -17.79 -26.33
N ASP A 195 3.68 -18.19 -25.46
CA ASP A 195 3.64 -17.84 -24.04
C ASP A 195 4.04 -16.38 -23.85
N ILE A 196 3.13 -15.58 -23.29
CA ILE A 196 3.35 -14.18 -22.97
C ILE A 196 3.55 -14.06 -21.45
N PRO A 197 4.77 -13.80 -20.98
CA PRO A 197 4.99 -13.47 -19.58
C PRO A 197 4.39 -12.10 -19.29
N ARG A 198 3.67 -11.97 -18.17
CA ARG A 198 3.10 -10.69 -17.76
C ARG A 198 4.20 -9.78 -17.23
N THR A 199 4.41 -8.63 -17.89
CA THR A 199 5.42 -7.63 -17.51
C THR A 199 4.81 -6.45 -16.77
N THR A 200 3.51 -6.16 -16.95
CA THR A 200 2.80 -5.11 -16.21
C THR A 200 1.66 -5.69 -15.38
N PRO A 201 1.39 -5.20 -14.17
CA PRO A 201 0.24 -5.64 -13.38
C PRO A 201 -1.10 -5.41 -14.08
N PHE A 202 -2.17 -6.03 -13.56
CA PHE A 202 -3.53 -5.70 -13.95
C PHE A 202 -4.01 -4.47 -13.16
N TYR A 203 -4.60 -3.50 -13.88
CA TYR A 203 -5.15 -2.28 -13.32
C TYR A 203 -6.63 -2.13 -13.71
N ILE A 204 -7.45 -1.53 -12.86
CA ILE A 204 -8.84 -1.22 -13.20
C ILE A 204 -8.91 -0.17 -14.33
N ASP A 205 -9.61 -0.52 -15.42
CA ASP A 205 -10.06 0.40 -16.46
C ASP A 205 -11.48 0.88 -16.07
N GLU A 206 -11.59 1.94 -15.27
CA GLU A 206 -12.89 2.53 -14.88
C GLU A 206 -12.84 4.08 -14.95
N PRO A 207 -12.88 4.67 -16.16
CA PRO A 207 -12.69 6.10 -16.34
C PRO A 207 -13.74 6.99 -15.66
N SER A 208 -14.87 6.42 -15.21
CA SER A 208 -15.91 7.18 -14.48
C SER A 208 -15.58 7.39 -12.99
N ASP A 209 -14.64 6.63 -12.43
CA ASP A 209 -14.20 6.74 -11.04
C ASP A 209 -12.67 6.97 -10.96
N PRO A 210 -12.21 8.25 -10.97
CA PRO A 210 -10.78 8.58 -10.89
C PRO A 210 -10.07 8.13 -9.60
N SER A 211 -10.80 7.65 -8.58
CA SER A 211 -10.19 7.06 -7.38
C SER A 211 -9.84 5.58 -7.55
N MET A 212 -10.39 4.96 -8.59
CA MET A 212 -10.33 3.52 -8.92
C MET A 212 -9.68 3.25 -10.27
N ASN A 213 -9.76 4.17 -11.24
CA ASN A 213 -9.06 4.04 -12.51
C ASN A 213 -7.53 3.95 -12.28
N SER A 214 -6.87 3.05 -13.00
CA SER A 214 -5.46 2.68 -12.76
C SER A 214 -5.15 2.13 -11.35
N LEU A 215 -6.16 1.69 -10.58
CA LEU A 215 -5.90 0.96 -9.33
C LEU A 215 -5.39 -0.45 -9.64
N TRP A 216 -4.20 -0.78 -9.14
CA TRP A 216 -3.67 -2.15 -9.18
C TRP A 216 -4.53 -3.11 -8.36
N ILE A 217 -4.79 -4.30 -8.91
CA ILE A 217 -5.46 -5.40 -8.23
C ILE A 217 -4.50 -6.60 -8.11
N LYS A 218 -4.39 -7.16 -6.89
CA LYS A 218 -3.67 -8.42 -6.61
C LYS A 218 -4.30 -9.57 -7.40
N ASP A 219 -3.46 -10.44 -7.97
CA ASP A 219 -3.86 -11.57 -8.84
C ASP A 219 -4.97 -12.49 -8.29
N GLY A 220 -5.12 -12.63 -6.96
CA GLY A 220 -6.20 -13.40 -6.33
C GLY A 220 -7.59 -12.75 -6.40
N GLY A 221 -7.65 -11.43 -6.65
CA GLY A 221 -8.89 -10.68 -6.86
C GLY A 221 -9.33 -10.60 -8.33
N ILE A 222 -8.74 -11.40 -9.23
CA ILE A 222 -8.95 -11.28 -10.69
C ILE A 222 -9.47 -12.59 -11.27
N SER A 223 -10.53 -12.51 -12.05
CA SER A 223 -11.14 -13.66 -12.73
C SER A 223 -10.16 -14.29 -13.73
N LYS A 224 -9.69 -15.50 -13.44
CA LYS A 224 -8.76 -16.24 -14.30
C LYS A 224 -9.44 -16.87 -15.53
N SER A 225 -10.76 -17.11 -15.45
CA SER A 225 -11.58 -17.69 -16.52
C SER A 225 -12.06 -16.68 -17.55
N GLU A 226 -11.94 -15.38 -17.28
CA GLU A 226 -12.42 -14.29 -18.15
C GLU A 226 -11.31 -13.50 -18.84
N VAL A 227 -10.06 -13.98 -18.75
CA VAL A 227 -8.91 -13.34 -19.39
C VAL A 227 -8.98 -13.46 -20.91
N ILE A 228 -8.94 -12.33 -21.60
CA ILE A 228 -8.86 -12.22 -23.05
C ILE A 228 -7.62 -11.42 -23.47
N ALA A 229 -7.04 -11.78 -24.62
CA ALA A 229 -6.11 -10.91 -25.32
C ALA A 229 -6.94 -9.82 -26.01
N SER A 230 -7.10 -8.68 -25.34
CA SER A 230 -7.89 -7.55 -25.85
C SER A 230 -7.24 -6.82 -27.02
N LYS A 231 -5.92 -6.95 -27.16
CA LYS A 231 -5.14 -6.44 -28.28
C LYS A 231 -3.85 -7.23 -28.41
N VAL A 232 -3.44 -7.56 -29.65
CA VAL A 232 -2.16 -8.20 -29.94
C VAL A 232 -1.49 -7.48 -31.10
N ASP A 233 -0.44 -6.72 -30.79
CA ASP A 233 0.41 -6.06 -31.78
C ASP A 233 1.62 -6.96 -32.08
N VAL A 234 1.94 -7.17 -33.35
CA VAL A 234 3.13 -7.95 -33.75
C VAL A 234 4.34 -7.01 -33.84
N ASP A 235 5.40 -7.32 -33.11
CA ASP A 235 6.68 -6.61 -33.17
C ASP A 235 7.48 -7.10 -34.39
N LYS A 236 7.34 -6.38 -35.50
CA LYS A 236 7.96 -6.70 -36.80
C LYS A 236 9.37 -6.10 -37.00
N SER A 237 9.94 -5.44 -36.00
CA SER A 237 11.22 -4.73 -36.10
C SER A 237 12.28 -5.15 -35.09
N SER A 238 11.91 -5.75 -33.95
CA SER A 238 12.89 -6.34 -33.04
C SER A 238 13.63 -7.50 -33.69
N TRP A 239 14.95 -7.52 -33.50
CA TRP A 239 15.77 -8.70 -33.75
C TRP A 239 15.53 -9.73 -32.64
N ILE A 240 15.33 -10.98 -33.04
CA ILE A 240 15.08 -12.15 -32.20
C ILE A 240 16.23 -13.12 -32.47
N PRO A 241 17.09 -13.42 -31.47
CA PRO A 241 18.22 -14.33 -31.66
C PRO A 241 17.76 -15.79 -31.75
N ASP A 242 18.56 -16.60 -32.44
CA ASP A 242 18.39 -18.04 -32.61
C ASP A 242 19.58 -18.83 -32.02
N VAL A 243 19.38 -20.11 -31.75
CA VAL A 243 20.35 -21.02 -31.12
C VAL A 243 21.64 -21.23 -31.92
N HIS A 244 21.69 -20.84 -33.19
CA HIS A 244 22.88 -20.94 -34.04
C HIS A 244 23.72 -19.65 -34.12
N ASN A 245 23.61 -18.75 -33.14
CA ASN A 245 24.19 -17.38 -33.17
C ASN A 245 23.70 -16.53 -34.35
N THR A 246 22.53 -16.89 -34.86
CA THR A 246 21.77 -16.24 -35.93
C THR A 246 20.56 -15.51 -35.34
N GLY A 247 19.63 -15.07 -36.18
CA GLY A 247 18.37 -14.48 -35.74
C GLY A 247 17.58 -13.89 -36.90
N GLY A 248 16.46 -13.27 -36.57
CA GLY A 248 15.60 -12.59 -37.53
C GLY A 248 14.63 -11.62 -36.87
N MET A 249 13.85 -10.91 -37.70
CA MET A 249 12.69 -10.15 -37.23
C MET A 249 11.43 -11.01 -37.44
N SER A 250 10.36 -10.73 -36.69
CA SER A 250 9.10 -11.49 -36.81
C SER A 250 8.63 -11.60 -38.26
N ASP A 251 8.14 -12.78 -38.64
CA ASP A 251 7.75 -13.03 -40.02
C ASP A 251 6.61 -12.07 -40.45
N PRO A 252 6.65 -11.49 -41.67
CA PRO A 252 5.63 -10.54 -42.11
C PRO A 252 4.19 -11.09 -42.06
N SER A 253 4.01 -12.41 -42.22
CA SER A 253 2.71 -13.11 -42.16
C SER A 253 2.19 -13.37 -40.75
N THR A 254 2.99 -13.09 -39.70
CA THR A 254 2.58 -13.29 -38.31
C THR A 254 1.36 -12.45 -37.97
N ILE A 255 0.31 -13.10 -37.45
CA ILE A 255 -0.95 -12.51 -37.00
C ILE A 255 -1.27 -13.04 -35.61
N GLY A 256 -1.41 -12.15 -34.62
CA GLY A 256 -1.80 -12.53 -33.25
C GLY A 256 -3.26 -12.94 -33.12
N GLY A 257 -3.55 -13.84 -32.18
CA GLY A 257 -4.89 -14.38 -31.93
C GLY A 257 -5.37 -14.23 -30.48
N LYS A 258 -6.22 -15.17 -30.05
CA LYS A 258 -6.88 -15.15 -28.73
C LYS A 258 -6.06 -15.91 -27.68
N VAL A 259 -6.41 -15.74 -26.40
CA VAL A 259 -5.89 -16.58 -25.30
C VAL A 259 -6.18 -18.05 -25.60
N ALA A 260 -5.14 -18.86 -25.55
CA ALA A 260 -5.18 -20.31 -25.63
C ALA A 260 -5.35 -20.93 -24.24
N LYS A 261 -4.59 -20.42 -23.25
CA LYS A 261 -4.56 -20.95 -21.89
C LYS A 261 -4.12 -19.90 -20.88
N VAL A 262 -4.78 -19.87 -19.72
CA VAL A 262 -4.30 -19.18 -18.51
C VAL A 262 -3.83 -20.26 -17.53
N THR A 263 -2.52 -20.45 -17.39
CA THR A 263 -1.98 -21.35 -16.34
C THR A 263 -1.79 -20.57 -15.05
N ASP A 264 -1.27 -19.35 -15.17
CA ASP A 264 -1.24 -18.34 -14.11
C ASP A 264 -1.40 -16.95 -14.75
N LEU A 265 -1.76 -15.93 -13.97
CA LEU A 265 -1.88 -14.55 -14.50
C LEU A 265 -0.51 -13.95 -14.87
N ASN A 266 0.60 -14.55 -14.44
CA ASN A 266 1.96 -14.16 -14.80
C ASN A 266 2.48 -14.84 -16.08
N LEU A 267 1.78 -15.85 -16.61
CA LEU A 267 2.14 -16.53 -17.87
C LEU A 267 0.88 -16.99 -18.62
N ILE A 268 0.51 -16.22 -19.65
CA ILE A 268 -0.71 -16.42 -20.43
C ILE A 268 -0.32 -16.80 -21.85
N THR A 269 -0.77 -17.97 -22.31
CA THR A 269 -0.52 -18.48 -23.66
C THR A 269 -1.57 -17.92 -24.62
N ILE A 270 -1.16 -17.38 -25.76
CA ILE A 270 -2.04 -17.01 -26.88
C ILE A 270 -1.85 -17.95 -28.07
N TYR A 271 -2.90 -18.14 -28.86
CA TYR A 271 -2.76 -18.66 -30.23
C TYR A 271 -2.35 -17.54 -31.19
N PHE A 272 -1.61 -17.87 -32.23
CA PHE A 272 -1.28 -17.00 -33.34
C PHE A 272 -1.15 -17.78 -34.66
N GLN A 273 -1.15 -17.07 -35.78
CA GLN A 273 -1.02 -17.62 -37.12
C GLN A 273 0.29 -17.17 -37.80
N GLN A 274 0.92 -18.06 -38.55
CA GLN A 274 1.96 -17.75 -39.55
C GLN A 274 1.75 -18.54 -40.84
N THR A 275 2.29 -17.99 -41.93
CA THR A 275 2.35 -18.64 -43.25
C THR A 275 3.81 -18.85 -43.64
N PHE A 276 4.23 -20.11 -43.72
CA PHE A 276 5.60 -20.56 -43.96
C PHE A 276 5.96 -20.53 -45.47
N ASN A 277 5.77 -19.36 -46.10
CA ASN A 277 5.84 -19.14 -47.56
C ASN A 277 7.08 -18.37 -48.04
N ASN A 278 8.14 -18.33 -47.25
CA ASN A 278 9.41 -17.72 -47.63
C ASN A 278 10.59 -18.45 -46.99
N ASP A 279 11.77 -18.36 -47.59
CA ASP A 279 13.04 -18.89 -47.06
C ASP A 279 14.02 -17.76 -46.68
N LYS A 280 13.50 -16.61 -46.21
CA LYS A 280 14.30 -15.42 -45.89
C LYS A 280 15.41 -15.70 -44.88
N TYR A 281 15.09 -16.47 -43.84
CA TYR A 281 16.05 -16.99 -42.88
C TYR A 281 16.18 -18.49 -43.15
N ASN A 282 17.28 -18.91 -43.77
CA ASN A 282 17.51 -20.31 -44.12
C ASN A 282 18.99 -20.69 -44.02
N LYS A 283 19.25 -22.00 -43.97
CA LYS A 283 20.60 -22.58 -43.99
C LYS A 283 20.57 -23.94 -44.68
N TYR A 284 21.56 -24.17 -45.54
CA TYR A 284 21.82 -25.48 -46.13
C TYR A 284 22.78 -26.26 -45.23
N TRP A 285 22.55 -27.57 -45.13
CA TRP A 285 23.39 -28.51 -44.40
C TRP A 285 24.29 -29.29 -45.36
N PRO A 286 25.35 -30.00 -44.88
CA PRO A 286 26.34 -30.63 -45.77
C PRO A 286 25.79 -31.70 -46.73
N ASN A 287 24.65 -32.30 -46.43
CA ASN A 287 24.03 -33.34 -47.26
C ASN A 287 23.22 -32.71 -48.42
N PRO A 288 23.38 -33.14 -49.69
CA PRO A 288 22.73 -32.51 -50.84
C PRO A 288 21.21 -32.37 -50.68
N GLY A 289 20.72 -31.13 -50.70
CA GLY A 289 19.31 -30.78 -50.61
C GLY A 289 18.79 -30.52 -49.21
N ALA A 290 19.54 -30.94 -48.17
CA ALA A 290 19.14 -30.73 -46.78
C ALA A 290 19.21 -29.23 -46.41
N LYS A 291 18.11 -28.70 -45.87
CA LYS A 291 17.91 -27.25 -45.65
C LYS A 291 16.97 -27.03 -44.45
N GLN A 292 17.26 -26.03 -43.64
CA GLN A 292 16.38 -25.54 -42.57
C GLN A 292 15.92 -24.11 -42.90
N VAL A 293 14.69 -23.76 -42.55
CA VAL A 293 14.15 -22.39 -42.62
C VAL A 293 13.58 -21.98 -41.26
N TRP A 294 13.73 -20.70 -40.88
CA TRP A 294 13.25 -20.16 -39.61
C TRP A 294 12.23 -19.03 -39.79
N TYR A 295 11.21 -19.05 -38.94
CA TYR A 295 10.17 -18.05 -38.82
C TYR A 295 10.12 -17.57 -37.38
N PHE A 296 10.20 -16.26 -37.20
CA PHE A 296 10.28 -15.65 -35.87
C PHE A 296 8.94 -15.01 -35.50
N SER A 297 8.59 -14.96 -34.22
CA SER A 297 7.35 -14.32 -33.76
C SER A 297 7.53 -13.58 -32.43
N LYS A 298 7.23 -12.29 -32.41
CA LYS A 298 7.22 -11.47 -31.19
C LYS A 298 5.99 -10.59 -31.14
N PHE A 299 5.43 -10.46 -29.94
CA PHE A 299 4.15 -9.82 -29.68
C PHE A 299 4.28 -8.78 -28.57
N LYS A 300 3.42 -7.76 -28.62
CA LYS A 300 2.95 -7.00 -27.47
C LYS A 300 1.47 -7.30 -27.28
N VAL A 301 1.06 -7.57 -26.05
CA VAL A 301 -0.30 -8.04 -25.73
C VAL A 301 -0.88 -7.23 -24.58
N GLU A 302 -2.07 -6.69 -24.80
CA GLU A 302 -2.91 -6.18 -23.74
C GLU A 302 -3.88 -7.29 -23.34
N PHE A 303 -3.79 -7.75 -22.10
CA PHE A 303 -4.72 -8.72 -21.53
C PHE A 303 -5.79 -7.98 -20.73
N SER A 304 -7.06 -8.23 -21.02
CA SER A 304 -8.19 -7.77 -20.22
C SER A 304 -8.82 -8.92 -19.45
N SER A 305 -9.33 -8.66 -18.25
CA SER A 305 -10.22 -9.55 -17.50
C SER A 305 -11.15 -8.69 -16.63
N PHE A 306 -11.73 -9.27 -15.57
CA PHE A 306 -12.59 -8.58 -14.62
C PHE A 306 -12.19 -8.86 -13.16
N THR A 307 -12.51 -7.90 -12.31
CA THR A 307 -12.60 -8.06 -10.85
C THR A 307 -14.02 -7.70 -10.39
N TYR A 308 -14.45 -8.26 -9.27
CA TYR A 308 -15.78 -8.02 -8.71
C TYR A 308 -15.66 -7.26 -7.40
N ARG A 309 -16.14 -6.01 -7.38
CA ARG A 309 -16.09 -5.11 -6.22
C ARG A 309 -17.27 -5.35 -5.28
N TYR A 310 -16.98 -5.37 -3.98
CA TYR A 310 -17.92 -5.49 -2.87
C TYR A 310 -17.67 -4.36 -1.85
N LYS A 311 -18.56 -4.21 -0.85
CA LYS A 311 -18.64 -3.07 0.09
C LYS A 311 -18.97 -1.71 -0.55
N ASP A 312 -19.35 -1.71 -1.83
CA ASP A 312 -19.97 -0.58 -2.54
C ASP A 312 -21.51 -0.57 -2.44
N LYS A 313 -22.07 -1.44 -1.59
CA LYS A 313 -23.50 -1.52 -1.27
C LYS A 313 -23.66 -1.46 0.24
N LEU A 314 -24.63 -0.69 0.71
CA LEU A 314 -24.97 -0.50 2.10
C LEU A 314 -26.12 -1.43 2.47
N LEU A 315 -26.09 -1.99 3.67
CA LEU A 315 -27.25 -2.66 4.25
C LEU A 315 -28.01 -1.64 5.08
N ILE A 316 -29.29 -1.43 4.78
CA ILE A 316 -30.10 -0.39 5.38
C ILE A 316 -31.28 -1.03 6.13
N ALA A 317 -31.39 -0.75 7.42
CA ALA A 317 -32.56 -1.11 8.23
C ALA A 317 -33.42 0.13 8.48
N THR A 318 -34.70 0.05 8.10
CA THR A 318 -35.70 1.06 8.50
C THR A 318 -36.51 0.52 9.66
N TYR A 319 -36.40 1.16 10.81
CA TYR A 319 -37.21 0.89 11.99
C TYR A 319 -38.39 1.86 12.02
N ALA A 320 -39.58 1.37 12.38
CA ALA A 320 -40.76 2.21 12.57
C ALA A 320 -41.30 2.05 13.99
N ASP A 321 -41.93 3.11 14.51
CA ASP A 321 -42.85 2.96 15.65
C ASP A 321 -43.95 1.97 15.24
N GLY A 322 -44.26 1.02 16.13
CA GLY A 322 -45.18 -0.10 15.84
C GLY A 322 -46.67 0.29 15.81
N THR A 323 -47.00 1.49 15.34
CA THR A 323 -48.30 2.14 15.52
C THR A 323 -49.10 2.22 14.24
N SER A 324 -50.31 1.65 14.27
CA SER A 324 -51.44 2.12 13.45
C SER A 324 -51.99 3.43 14.00
N GLY A 325 -52.99 4.01 13.33
CA GLY A 325 -53.67 5.21 13.81
C GLY A 325 -54.85 5.63 12.93
N LEU A 326 -55.80 6.36 13.52
CA LEU A 326 -56.98 6.91 12.86
C LEU A 326 -56.97 8.45 12.97
N GLU A 327 -57.38 9.15 11.92
CA GLU A 327 -57.53 10.62 11.92
C GLU A 327 -58.89 11.04 11.36
N ILE A 328 -59.42 12.18 11.82
CA ILE A 328 -60.67 12.80 11.32
C ILE A 328 -60.34 14.14 10.67
N THR A 329 -60.91 14.38 9.48
CA THR A 329 -60.75 15.66 8.75
C THR A 329 -62.10 16.27 8.39
N GLY A 330 -62.15 17.61 8.42
CA GLY A 330 -63.35 18.40 8.13
C GLY A 330 -63.20 19.88 8.55
N ASN A 331 -64.29 20.64 8.46
CA ASN A 331 -64.34 22.06 8.78
C ASN A 331 -64.81 22.29 10.23
N LYS A 332 -64.17 23.20 10.98
CA LYS A 332 -64.41 23.36 12.44
C LYS A 332 -65.59 24.26 12.83
N CYS A 333 -66.17 24.98 11.88
CA CYS A 333 -67.36 25.80 12.10
C CYS A 333 -68.48 25.37 11.14
N VAL A 334 -69.71 25.29 11.65
CA VAL A 334 -70.91 24.98 10.88
C VAL A 334 -71.98 26.03 11.14
N ALA A 335 -72.75 26.39 10.11
CA ALA A 335 -73.85 27.35 10.27
C ALA A 335 -75.02 26.71 11.05
N PRO A 336 -75.84 27.50 11.77
CA PRO A 336 -77.06 27.02 12.41
C PRO A 336 -77.96 26.24 11.44
N GLY A 337 -78.33 25.00 11.79
CA GLY A 337 -79.13 24.10 10.93
C GLY A 337 -78.41 23.54 9.69
N GLY A 338 -77.10 23.80 9.53
CA GLY A 338 -76.31 23.31 8.41
C GLY A 338 -75.81 21.86 8.58
N THR A 339 -75.48 21.21 7.46
CA THR A 339 -74.84 19.89 7.43
C THR A 339 -73.42 19.98 6.88
N ILE A 340 -72.53 19.09 7.33
CA ILE A 340 -71.12 19.10 6.94
C ILE A 340 -70.48 17.72 7.08
N GLN A 341 -69.71 17.32 6.07
CA GLN A 341 -69.13 15.97 5.98
C GLN A 341 -67.75 15.90 6.65
N LEU A 342 -67.55 14.90 7.52
CA LEU A 342 -66.23 14.50 8.03
C LEU A 342 -65.75 13.24 7.32
N VAL A 343 -64.43 13.02 7.28
CA VAL A 343 -63.82 11.79 6.74
C VAL A 343 -62.84 11.22 7.75
N ALA A 344 -62.99 9.92 8.05
CA ALA A 344 -62.02 9.15 8.83
C ALA A 344 -61.00 8.46 7.90
N LYS A 345 -59.71 8.55 8.24
CA LYS A 345 -58.61 7.96 7.47
C LYS A 345 -57.75 7.09 8.40
N LEU A 346 -57.58 5.82 8.05
CA LEU A 346 -56.86 4.81 8.82
C LEU A 346 -55.48 4.57 8.21
N THR A 347 -54.44 4.60 9.05
CA THR A 347 -53.05 4.28 8.67
C THR A 347 -52.63 2.97 9.34
N LYS A 348 -52.07 2.04 8.56
CA LYS A 348 -51.49 0.79 9.07
C LYS A 348 -49.99 0.94 9.33
N VAL A 349 -49.41 0.02 10.12
CA VAL A 349 -47.97 -0.02 10.47
C VAL A 349 -47.06 -0.11 9.23
N ASP A 350 -47.54 -0.70 8.14
CA ASP A 350 -46.83 -0.73 6.84
C ASP A 350 -46.76 0.65 6.15
N GLY A 351 -47.53 1.64 6.61
CA GLY A 351 -47.64 2.99 6.05
C GLY A 351 -48.77 3.17 5.03
N THR A 352 -49.57 2.15 4.75
CA THR A 352 -50.73 2.27 3.84
C THR A 352 -51.88 3.02 4.52
N THR A 353 -52.47 3.97 3.80
CA THR A 353 -53.55 4.83 4.31
C THR A 353 -54.86 4.61 3.55
N TRP A 354 -55.98 4.48 4.26
CA TRP A 354 -57.29 4.14 3.70
C TRP A 354 -58.36 5.12 4.20
N GLU A 355 -59.06 5.79 3.27
CA GLU A 355 -60.24 6.60 3.60
C GLU A 355 -61.47 5.72 3.82
N LEU A 356 -62.06 5.78 5.02
CA LEU A 356 -63.12 4.86 5.44
C LEU A 356 -64.52 5.45 5.17
N LYS A 357 -64.89 5.51 3.89
CA LYS A 357 -66.19 6.02 3.42
C LYS A 357 -67.30 4.99 3.67
N ASN A 358 -67.82 5.00 4.91
CA ASN A 358 -68.84 4.08 5.45
C ASN A 358 -68.40 2.60 5.44
N HIS A 359 -67.74 2.16 6.51
CA HIS A 359 -67.17 0.81 6.64
C HIS A 359 -67.77 0.05 7.83
N ALA A 360 -68.09 -1.23 7.68
CA ALA A 360 -68.81 -2.03 8.69
C ALA A 360 -68.08 -2.24 10.04
N LYS A 361 -66.78 -1.88 10.12
CA LYS A 361 -65.97 -1.88 11.35
C LYS A 361 -65.63 -0.47 11.88
N LEU A 362 -66.24 0.58 11.31
CA LEU A 362 -66.10 1.97 11.74
C LEU A 362 -67.41 2.44 12.40
N THR A 363 -67.31 3.10 13.54
CA THR A 363 -68.44 3.76 14.22
C THR A 363 -68.13 5.24 14.46
N TRP A 364 -69.19 6.06 14.50
CA TRP A 364 -69.13 7.50 14.75
C TRP A 364 -70.11 7.87 15.86
N THR A 365 -69.74 8.82 16.73
CA THR A 365 -70.58 9.30 17.83
C THR A 365 -70.38 10.80 18.08
N SER A 366 -71.43 11.53 18.44
CA SER A 366 -71.33 12.89 19.00
C SER A 366 -71.28 12.83 20.53
N SER A 367 -70.50 13.71 21.15
CA SER A 367 -70.54 13.92 22.60
C SER A 367 -71.75 14.74 23.07
N ASN A 368 -72.45 15.41 22.14
CA ASN A 368 -73.70 16.11 22.42
C ASN A 368 -74.60 16.21 21.16
N ASP A 369 -75.42 15.18 20.94
CA ASP A 369 -76.41 15.11 19.87
C ASP A 369 -77.47 16.24 19.92
N SER A 370 -77.67 16.89 21.07
CA SER A 370 -78.58 18.05 21.16
C SER A 370 -77.97 19.33 20.58
N VAL A 371 -76.64 19.38 20.38
CA VAL A 371 -75.95 20.48 19.68
C VAL A 371 -75.73 20.12 18.22
N MET A 372 -75.21 18.92 17.94
CA MET A 372 -75.07 18.38 16.58
C MET A 372 -74.97 16.85 16.58
N THR A 373 -75.65 16.21 15.63
CA THR A 373 -75.66 14.75 15.44
C THR A 373 -74.69 14.32 14.34
N ILE A 374 -74.29 13.04 14.33
CA ILE A 374 -73.52 12.43 13.23
C ILE A 374 -74.11 11.08 12.82
N ASN A 375 -74.00 10.73 11.54
CA ASN A 375 -74.41 9.42 11.02
C ASN A 375 -73.22 8.49 10.69
N ASN A 376 -73.49 7.20 10.44
CA ASN A 376 -72.47 6.19 10.16
C ASN A 376 -71.58 6.49 8.92
N SER A 377 -72.03 7.35 8.01
CA SER A 377 -71.25 7.82 6.86
C SER A 377 -70.36 9.05 7.15
N GLY A 378 -70.35 9.57 8.39
CA GLY A 378 -69.52 10.70 8.78
C GLY A 378 -70.14 12.09 8.58
N LEU A 379 -71.43 12.18 8.25
CA LEU A 379 -72.12 13.45 8.01
C LEU A 379 -72.65 14.04 9.33
N VAL A 380 -72.18 15.23 9.69
CA VAL A 380 -72.61 16.00 10.87
C VAL A 380 -73.77 16.93 10.49
N THR A 381 -74.75 17.08 11.40
CA THR A 381 -75.88 18.02 11.27
C THR A 381 -76.00 18.89 12.51
N ALA A 382 -75.98 20.22 12.36
CA ALA A 382 -76.18 21.15 13.46
C ALA A 382 -77.66 21.17 13.90
N VAL A 383 -77.91 20.86 15.18
CA VAL A 383 -79.24 20.79 15.79
C VAL A 383 -79.56 22.05 16.60
N ALA A 384 -78.57 22.61 17.30
CA ALA A 384 -78.68 23.87 18.03
C ALA A 384 -78.28 25.08 17.18
N SER A 385 -78.72 26.27 17.59
CA SER A 385 -78.37 27.54 16.93
C SER A 385 -77.01 28.12 17.35
N THR A 386 -76.50 27.73 18.53
CA THR A 386 -75.12 27.98 19.00
C THR A 386 -74.67 26.80 19.86
N GLY A 387 -73.35 26.62 19.99
CA GLY A 387 -72.75 25.58 20.84
C GLY A 387 -71.53 24.91 20.21
N THR A 388 -70.90 24.02 20.98
CA THR A 388 -69.74 23.21 20.54
C THR A 388 -69.99 21.75 20.91
N SER A 389 -69.62 20.82 20.02
CA SER A 389 -69.59 19.38 20.29
C SER A 389 -68.28 18.77 19.80
N THR A 390 -67.85 17.68 20.43
CA THR A 390 -66.77 16.82 19.94
C THR A 390 -67.35 15.57 19.30
N ILE A 391 -66.86 15.23 18.11
CA ILE A 391 -67.24 14.08 17.31
C ILE A 391 -66.12 13.04 17.37
N THR A 392 -66.45 11.79 17.70
CA THR A 392 -65.50 10.67 17.80
C THR A 392 -65.69 9.70 16.64
N ALA A 393 -64.59 9.14 16.12
CA ALA A 393 -64.56 7.99 15.24
C ALA A 393 -63.79 6.83 15.89
N HIS A 394 -64.27 5.60 15.72
CA HIS A 394 -63.66 4.39 16.28
C HIS A 394 -63.67 3.25 15.25
N PHE A 395 -62.48 2.70 14.96
CA PHE A 395 -62.30 1.56 14.06
C PHE A 395 -61.68 0.36 14.80
N ALA A 396 -62.39 -0.78 14.83
CA ALA A 396 -61.93 -1.98 15.54
C ALA A 396 -61.95 -3.23 14.64
N ASP A 397 -60.80 -3.87 14.47
CA ASP A 397 -60.66 -5.13 13.74
C ASP A 397 -59.74 -6.13 14.47
N SER A 398 -60.37 -7.01 15.26
CA SER A 398 -59.69 -8.03 16.06
C SER A 398 -58.92 -9.07 15.22
N THR A 399 -59.25 -9.28 13.95
CA THR A 399 -58.47 -10.21 13.08
C THR A 399 -57.20 -9.59 12.52
N GLN A 400 -57.03 -8.27 12.66
CA GLN A 400 -55.81 -7.54 12.29
C GLN A 400 -55.11 -6.89 13.50
N ALA A 401 -55.63 -7.09 14.72
CA ALA A 401 -55.19 -6.44 15.95
C ALA A 401 -55.16 -4.89 15.87
N LEU A 402 -56.17 -4.30 15.23
CA LEU A 402 -56.34 -2.83 15.11
C LEU A 402 -57.51 -2.37 16.00
N ASP A 403 -57.31 -1.34 16.82
CA ASP A 403 -58.36 -0.75 17.68
C ASP A 403 -58.09 0.74 17.91
N GLU A 404 -58.51 1.59 16.96
CA GLU A 404 -58.04 2.97 16.79
C GLU A 404 -59.15 4.00 16.93
N LYS A 405 -58.87 5.13 17.61
CA LYS A 405 -59.84 6.21 17.89
C LYS A 405 -59.31 7.61 17.59
N ALA A 406 -60.20 8.52 17.22
CA ALA A 406 -59.90 9.93 16.99
C ALA A 406 -61.09 10.82 17.38
N ASP A 407 -60.81 12.07 17.79
CA ASP A 407 -61.78 13.08 18.22
C ASP A 407 -61.64 14.39 17.42
N PHE A 408 -62.76 15.07 17.15
CA PHE A 408 -62.82 16.31 16.36
C PHE A 408 -63.86 17.30 16.92
N SER A 409 -63.42 18.46 17.42
CA SER A 409 -64.31 19.48 18.01
C SER A 409 -64.79 20.52 17.00
N MET A 410 -66.08 20.86 17.06
CA MET A 410 -66.77 21.75 16.11
C MET A 410 -67.73 22.71 16.81
N THR A 411 -67.82 23.95 16.32
CA THR A 411 -68.65 25.04 16.89
C THR A 411 -69.69 25.55 15.88
N VAL A 412 -70.83 26.01 16.37
CA VAL A 412 -71.91 26.61 15.57
C VAL A 412 -71.87 28.14 15.67
N GLY A 413 -71.73 28.85 14.53
CA GLY A 413 -71.72 30.32 14.52
C GLY A 413 -71.41 30.97 13.16
N THR A 414 -71.47 32.31 13.11
CA THR A 414 -71.13 33.15 11.94
C THR A 414 -70.33 34.39 12.36
N GLY A 415 -69.73 35.09 11.39
CA GLY A 415 -68.59 36.02 11.60
C GLY A 415 -68.84 37.24 12.50
N ASN A 416 -67.73 37.83 12.98
CA ASN A 416 -67.63 39.01 13.86
C ASN A 416 -68.06 38.85 15.33
N SER A 417 -68.23 37.63 15.84
CA SER A 417 -68.31 37.37 17.29
C SER A 417 -66.93 37.39 18.00
N CYS A 418 -66.03 38.32 17.62
CA CYS A 418 -64.64 38.45 18.10
C CYS A 418 -64.13 39.93 18.10
N THR A 419 -63.81 40.47 19.30
CA THR A 419 -62.89 41.60 19.70
C THR A 419 -63.25 43.12 19.57
N ASP A 420 -62.42 43.97 20.24
CA ASP A 420 -62.19 45.47 20.19
C ASP A 420 -63.02 46.44 21.13
N ASP A 421 -62.66 47.67 21.58
CA ASP A 421 -61.38 48.43 21.93
C ASP A 421 -61.67 49.85 22.61
N ASN A 422 -60.64 50.64 23.05
CA ASN A 422 -60.47 52.15 23.10
C ASN A 422 -60.48 53.13 24.36
N SER A 423 -59.36 53.89 24.56
CA SER A 423 -59.10 55.39 24.69
C SER A 423 -59.35 56.41 25.90
N GLY A 424 -58.41 57.39 26.13
CA GLY A 424 -58.53 58.76 26.82
C GLY A 424 -57.54 59.16 28.00
N GLY A 425 -57.20 60.41 28.46
CA GLY A 425 -57.15 61.83 27.90
C GLY A 425 -56.94 63.12 28.82
N ASN A 426 -55.71 63.72 28.93
CA ASN A 426 -55.24 65.18 29.14
C ASN A 426 -55.32 66.12 30.43
N PRO A 427 -54.50 67.24 30.57
CA PRO A 427 -54.35 68.17 31.77
C PRO A 427 -54.27 69.75 31.50
N GLY A 428 -53.86 70.64 32.48
CA GLY A 428 -53.28 72.01 32.20
C GLY A 428 -53.18 73.13 33.31
N GLY A 429 -52.16 74.03 33.24
CA GLY A 429 -51.93 75.27 34.07
C GLY A 429 -50.52 75.91 33.85
N GLY A 430 -50.23 77.21 34.13
CA GLY A 430 -48.99 77.88 33.60
C GLY A 430 -48.29 79.08 34.33
N THR A 431 -47.13 79.48 33.79
CA THR A 431 -46.12 80.48 34.27
C THR A 431 -45.36 81.16 33.09
N GLY A 432 -44.40 82.07 33.35
CA GLY A 432 -43.53 82.72 32.32
C GLY A 432 -42.05 82.28 32.39
N GLN A 433 -41.38 82.08 31.24
CA GLN A 433 -40.09 81.35 31.09
C GLN A 433 -39.21 81.92 29.95
N CYS A 434 -37.91 81.59 29.91
CA CYS A 434 -37.13 81.70 28.66
C CYS A 434 -37.35 80.49 27.74
N LYS A 435 -37.52 80.72 26.44
CA LYS A 435 -37.53 79.67 25.41
C LYS A 435 -36.14 79.52 24.81
N TYR A 436 -35.52 78.36 25.01
CA TYR A 436 -34.25 78.03 24.37
C TYR A 436 -34.45 77.45 22.96
N THR A 437 -33.46 77.63 22.10
CA THR A 437 -33.29 76.89 20.84
C THR A 437 -31.83 76.46 20.70
N ILE A 438 -31.61 75.18 20.40
CA ILE A 438 -30.27 74.63 20.18
C ILE A 438 -29.96 74.85 18.69
N ALA A 439 -28.98 75.70 18.39
CA ALA A 439 -28.52 75.88 17.01
C ALA A 439 -27.82 74.61 16.51
N ALA A 440 -27.94 74.30 15.22
CA ALA A 440 -27.26 73.17 14.60
C ALA A 440 -25.72 73.29 14.78
N PRO A 441 -25.03 72.20 15.19
CA PRO A 441 -23.59 72.23 15.40
C PRO A 441 -22.82 72.14 14.07
N SER A 442 -21.63 72.72 14.04
CA SER A 442 -20.63 72.47 13.00
C SER A 442 -19.63 71.40 13.47
N SER A 443 -19.13 70.61 12.53
CA SER A 443 -18.01 69.68 12.77
C SER A 443 -16.69 70.46 12.81
N GLY A 444 -15.96 70.34 13.91
CA GLY A 444 -14.61 70.87 14.09
C GLY A 444 -13.54 69.81 13.88
N SER A 445 -12.58 69.74 14.82
CA SER A 445 -11.50 68.75 14.81
C SER A 445 -12.00 67.32 14.99
N THR A 446 -11.22 66.36 14.50
CA THR A 446 -11.48 64.92 14.63
C THR A 446 -10.44 64.22 15.48
N VAL A 447 -10.85 63.14 16.15
CA VAL A 447 -9.96 62.09 16.68
C VAL A 447 -10.10 60.91 15.73
N THR A 448 -8.97 60.37 15.26
CA THR A 448 -8.95 59.24 14.32
C THR A 448 -8.02 58.14 14.78
N GLY A 449 -8.14 56.97 14.17
CA GLY A 449 -7.18 55.89 14.31
C GLY A 449 -7.39 54.86 13.21
N ASN A 450 -6.30 54.24 12.75
CA ASN A 450 -6.33 53.23 11.69
C ASN A 450 -5.25 52.18 11.94
N LYS A 451 -5.67 50.91 12.01
CA LYS A 451 -4.83 49.71 12.06
C LYS A 451 -5.42 48.62 11.15
N MET A 452 -5.65 48.96 9.89
CA MET A 452 -6.25 48.05 8.89
C MET A 452 -5.25 47.10 8.21
N ASN A 453 -3.94 47.19 8.49
CA ASN A 453 -2.95 46.20 8.07
C ASN A 453 -2.86 45.07 9.13
N PRO A 454 -3.12 43.79 8.79
CA PRO A 454 -3.04 42.68 9.74
C PRO A 454 -1.61 42.23 10.09
N ALA A 455 -0.58 42.76 9.43
CA ALA A 455 0.83 42.34 9.60
C ALA A 455 1.01 40.82 9.45
N VAL A 456 0.26 40.21 8.53
CA VAL A 456 0.05 38.76 8.49
C VAL A 456 1.22 38.00 7.86
N THR A 457 1.66 36.94 8.55
CA THR A 457 2.69 35.99 8.11
C THR A 457 2.25 34.56 8.42
N GLY A 458 2.84 33.57 7.74
CA GLY A 458 2.53 32.16 8.01
C GLY A 458 3.65 31.21 7.59
N MET A 459 3.54 29.96 8.02
CA MET A 459 4.51 28.89 7.74
C MET A 459 3.83 27.52 7.69
N ILE A 460 4.42 26.57 6.96
CA ILE A 460 4.02 25.16 6.90
C ILE A 460 5.30 24.33 7.09
N LYS A 461 5.45 23.59 8.19
CA LYS A 461 6.64 22.76 8.42
C LYS A 461 6.29 21.36 8.92
N ALA A 462 7.30 20.49 9.03
CA ALA A 462 7.21 19.20 9.71
C ALA A 462 6.64 19.37 11.13
N ASP A 463 5.86 18.40 11.59
CA ASP A 463 5.24 18.45 12.90
C ASP A 463 6.25 18.34 14.07
N ASN A 464 5.77 18.53 15.30
CA ASN A 464 6.55 18.78 16.52
C ASN A 464 7.27 20.15 16.52
N ARG A 465 6.55 21.20 16.09
CA ARG A 465 6.99 22.63 16.07
C ARG A 465 7.99 23.00 17.18
N GLY A 466 9.20 23.39 16.78
CA GLY A 466 10.34 23.69 17.67
C GLY A 466 11.34 22.54 17.82
N ASN A 467 10.96 21.32 17.45
CA ASN A 467 11.78 20.11 17.37
C ASN A 467 11.49 19.37 16.04
N GLU A 468 11.38 20.12 14.94
CA GLU A 468 11.06 19.59 13.62
C GLU A 468 12.12 18.58 13.15
N ILE A 469 11.74 17.30 13.02
CA ILE A 469 12.64 16.22 12.59
C ILE A 469 13.11 16.42 11.14
N PHE A 470 12.24 16.96 10.28
CA PHE A 470 12.48 17.13 8.85
C PHE A 470 12.55 18.61 8.45
N ASP A 471 13.54 18.96 7.64
CA ASP A 471 13.62 20.28 7.00
C ASP A 471 12.82 20.28 5.71
N VAL A 472 11.58 20.75 5.78
CA VAL A 472 10.64 20.79 4.64
C VAL A 472 11.14 21.54 3.41
N LEU A 473 12.16 22.39 3.51
CA LEU A 473 12.77 23.02 2.33
C LEU A 473 13.58 22.00 1.53
N LYS A 474 14.29 21.10 2.23
CA LYS A 474 15.17 20.07 1.65
C LYS A 474 14.44 18.76 1.35
N GLY A 475 13.52 18.35 2.22
CA GLY A 475 12.77 17.11 2.09
C GLY A 475 11.95 16.79 3.33
N ILE A 476 10.70 16.36 3.11
CA ILE A 476 9.92 15.59 4.06
C ILE A 476 9.27 14.40 3.33
N PRO A 477 9.30 13.18 3.90
CA PRO A 477 8.63 12.02 3.30
C PRO A 477 7.10 12.16 3.30
N THR A 478 6.44 11.40 2.43
CA THR A 478 5.03 11.04 2.62
C THR A 478 4.84 10.22 3.91
N SER A 479 3.59 10.17 4.39
CA SER A 479 3.23 9.55 5.68
C SER A 479 3.89 10.19 6.92
N GLU A 480 4.51 11.37 6.77
CA GLU A 480 4.82 12.28 7.89
C GLU A 480 3.73 13.36 8.04
N ASN A 481 3.73 14.03 9.20
CA ASN A 481 2.80 15.11 9.49
C ASN A 481 3.43 16.49 9.29
N LEU A 482 2.60 17.44 8.89
CA LEU A 482 2.90 18.87 8.88
C LEU A 482 2.12 19.60 10.00
N TYR A 483 2.65 20.74 10.43
CA TYR A 483 1.88 21.81 11.06
C TYR A 483 1.80 23.05 10.16
N ALA A 484 0.72 23.81 10.28
CA ALA A 484 0.60 25.16 9.73
C ALA A 484 0.34 26.17 10.86
N ASN A 485 0.94 27.35 10.75
CA ASN A 485 0.82 28.43 11.73
C ASN A 485 0.68 29.76 11.00
N VAL A 486 -0.23 30.62 11.47
CA VAL A 486 -0.42 31.98 10.98
C VAL A 486 -0.31 32.95 12.15
N PHE A 487 0.30 34.11 11.92
CA PHE A 487 0.47 35.19 12.89
C PHE A 487 -0.09 36.47 12.26
N ALA A 488 -0.95 37.19 12.99
CA ALA A 488 -1.56 38.43 12.56
C ALA A 488 -2.01 39.27 13.76
N ASN A 489 -2.35 40.54 13.53
CA ASN A 489 -2.93 41.43 14.53
C ASN A 489 -4.28 40.87 15.04
N GLN A 490 -4.43 40.81 16.37
CA GLN A 490 -5.58 40.19 17.05
C GLN A 490 -6.94 40.86 16.76
N TYR A 491 -6.92 42.11 16.30
CA TYR A 491 -8.05 42.80 15.70
C TYR A 491 -7.53 43.87 14.73
N LEU A 492 -8.37 44.31 13.80
CA LEU A 492 -8.14 45.51 12.99
C LEU A 492 -9.18 46.57 13.37
N PHE A 493 -8.88 47.85 13.14
CA PHE A 493 -9.87 48.90 13.31
C PHE A 493 -9.60 50.11 12.42
N GLN A 494 -10.65 50.87 12.15
CA GLN A 494 -10.53 52.28 11.77
C GLN A 494 -11.69 53.09 12.35
N HIS A 495 -11.42 54.30 12.82
CA HIS A 495 -12.45 55.19 13.38
C HIS A 495 -12.17 56.67 13.10
N THR A 496 -13.26 57.44 13.11
CA THR A 496 -13.27 58.90 13.03
C THR A 496 -14.38 59.41 13.96
N PHE A 497 -13.99 60.12 15.01
CA PHE A 497 -14.89 60.85 15.91
C PHE A 497 -14.76 62.34 15.62
N ALA A 498 -15.87 63.05 15.47
CA ALA A 498 -15.89 64.50 15.17
C ALA A 498 -16.34 65.31 16.38
N LYS A 499 -15.67 66.45 16.62
CA LYS A 499 -16.09 67.41 17.65
C LYS A 499 -17.17 68.34 17.09
N MET A 500 -18.41 68.08 17.48
CA MET A 500 -19.57 68.90 17.13
C MET A 500 -19.66 70.09 18.07
N SER A 501 -19.65 71.31 17.54
CA SER A 501 -19.65 72.55 18.33
C SER A 501 -20.74 73.51 17.87
N GLY A 502 -21.42 74.18 18.80
CA GLY A 502 -22.53 75.06 18.48
C GLY A 502 -22.95 75.96 19.65
N LYS A 503 -24.16 76.53 19.56
CA LYS A 503 -24.69 77.51 20.51
C LYS A 503 -26.12 77.19 20.92
N VAL A 504 -26.43 77.33 22.21
CA VAL A 504 -27.82 77.45 22.68
C VAL A 504 -28.18 78.93 22.68
N ASN A 505 -29.23 79.30 21.97
CA ASN A 505 -29.81 80.64 21.98
C ASN A 505 -30.98 80.66 22.98
N TYR A 506 -30.93 81.53 23.97
CA TYR A 506 -32.06 81.77 24.88
C TYR A 506 -32.79 83.03 24.43
N GLN A 507 -34.10 82.91 24.19
CA GLN A 507 -35.01 84.05 23.99
C GLN A 507 -35.92 84.14 25.21
N CYS A 508 -35.77 85.21 25.97
CA CYS A 508 -36.48 85.41 27.22
C CYS A 508 -37.57 86.46 27.03
N GLN A 509 -38.80 86.13 27.42
CA GLN A 509 -39.94 87.04 27.42
C GLN A 509 -40.48 87.11 28.84
N VAL A 510 -40.30 88.26 29.50
CA VAL A 510 -40.70 88.48 30.90
C VAL A 510 -41.74 89.59 30.93
N GLU A 511 -43.00 89.23 31.21
CA GLU A 511 -44.03 90.23 31.53
C GLU A 511 -43.86 90.69 32.97
N VAL A 512 -43.76 92.00 33.17
CA VAL A 512 -43.58 92.62 34.49
C VAL A 512 -44.64 93.70 34.68
N THR A 513 -45.51 93.52 35.67
CA THR A 513 -46.49 94.54 36.08
C THR A 513 -45.86 95.52 37.07
N TYR A 514 -45.73 96.78 36.66
CA TYR A 514 -45.23 97.87 37.52
C TYR A 514 -46.40 98.56 38.22
N ALA A 515 -46.30 98.71 39.54
CA ALA A 515 -47.16 99.63 40.28
C ALA A 515 -46.63 101.06 40.12
N LEU A 516 -47.49 101.97 39.64
CA LEU A 516 -47.18 103.39 39.43
C LEU A 516 -47.92 104.23 40.46
N GLU A 517 -47.26 105.21 41.08
CA GLU A 517 -47.89 106.10 42.07
C GLU A 517 -47.54 107.58 41.83
N TRP A 518 -48.55 108.46 41.83
CA TRP A 518 -48.37 109.91 41.73
C TRP A 518 -49.46 110.67 42.48
N LYS A 519 -49.28 111.97 42.67
CA LYS A 519 -50.20 112.87 43.38
C LYS A 519 -51.00 113.71 42.40
N GLN A 520 -52.24 114.02 42.74
CA GLN A 520 -53.08 114.97 42.00
C GLN A 520 -53.60 116.05 42.96
N LYS A 521 -53.36 117.32 42.63
CA LYS A 521 -53.84 118.46 43.44
C LYS A 521 -55.37 118.52 43.43
N GLN A 522 -55.95 118.86 44.58
CA GLN A 522 -57.37 119.15 44.74
C GLN A 522 -57.60 120.67 44.80
N PRO A 523 -58.77 121.19 44.35
CA PRO A 523 -59.09 122.61 44.47
C PRO A 523 -59.45 123.00 45.91
N ASP A 524 -59.03 124.21 46.32
CA ASP A 524 -59.27 124.73 47.67
C ASP A 524 -60.77 124.95 47.98
N VAL A 525 -61.19 124.60 49.19
CA VAL A 525 -62.58 124.80 49.65
C VAL A 525 -62.72 126.19 50.25
N CYS A 526 -63.57 127.03 49.65
CA CYS A 526 -63.74 128.43 50.06
C CYS A 526 -65.10 128.70 50.71
N THR A 527 -65.09 129.38 51.85
CA THR A 527 -66.29 129.83 52.59
C THR A 527 -66.22 131.33 52.89
N THR A 528 -67.36 132.02 52.88
CA THR A 528 -67.44 133.45 53.16
C THR A 528 -67.80 133.68 54.62
N ASN A 529 -67.05 134.52 55.33
CA ASN A 529 -67.31 134.83 56.73
C ASN A 529 -68.35 135.95 56.91
N ASN A 530 -68.83 136.15 58.15
CA ASN A 530 -69.84 137.16 58.51
C ASN A 530 -69.36 138.63 58.40
N ARG A 531 -68.21 138.89 57.75
CA ARG A 531 -67.73 140.23 57.34
C ARG A 531 -67.55 140.35 55.82
N GLY A 532 -68.09 139.40 55.04
CA GLY A 532 -68.05 139.41 53.58
C GLY A 532 -66.72 138.98 52.96
N GLN A 533 -65.75 138.52 53.75
CA GLN A 533 -64.46 138.05 53.23
C GLN A 533 -64.48 136.55 52.95
N ARG A 534 -64.01 136.17 51.76
CA ARG A 534 -63.85 134.79 51.31
C ARG A 534 -62.54 134.21 51.88
N VAL A 535 -62.63 133.14 52.65
CA VAL A 535 -61.49 132.39 53.18
C VAL A 535 -61.44 131.04 52.48
N CYS A 536 -60.28 130.65 51.95
CA CYS A 536 -60.08 129.37 51.25
C CYS A 536 -59.13 128.48 52.04
N THR A 537 -59.48 127.20 52.16
CA THR A 537 -58.71 126.19 52.89
C THR A 537 -58.20 125.13 51.91
N PRO A 538 -56.88 125.05 51.66
CA PRO A 538 -56.31 124.06 50.77
C PRO A 538 -56.61 122.63 51.19
N GLN A 539 -56.80 121.76 50.21
CA GLN A 539 -57.04 120.33 50.42
C GLN A 539 -55.75 119.52 50.15
N PRO A 540 -55.51 118.43 50.89
CA PRO A 540 -54.32 117.59 50.67
C PRO A 540 -54.38 116.88 49.31
N ASP A 541 -53.21 116.66 48.70
CA ASP A 541 -53.12 115.99 47.40
C ASP A 541 -53.69 114.56 47.44
N LEU A 542 -54.36 114.17 46.36
CA LEU A 542 -55.00 112.86 46.24
C LEU A 542 -54.07 111.89 45.51
N THR A 543 -53.60 110.85 46.21
CA THR A 543 -52.72 109.82 45.64
C THR A 543 -53.47 108.96 44.60
N LYS A 544 -52.89 108.81 43.42
CA LYS A 544 -53.32 107.92 42.35
C LYS A 544 -52.38 106.73 42.25
N ARG A 545 -52.96 105.55 42.03
CA ARG A 545 -52.25 104.29 41.76
C ARG A 545 -52.76 103.70 40.46
N ASP A 546 -51.86 103.08 39.71
CA ASP A 546 -52.12 102.41 38.44
C ASP A 546 -51.16 101.22 38.29
N THR A 547 -51.46 100.29 37.37
CA THR A 547 -50.64 99.11 37.09
C THR A 547 -50.42 98.92 35.60
N GLU A 548 -49.15 98.92 35.18
CA GLU A 548 -48.79 98.76 33.76
C GLU A 548 -47.92 97.51 33.58
N SER A 549 -48.45 96.50 32.87
CA SER A 549 -47.65 95.36 32.40
C SER A 549 -46.78 95.78 31.23
N LYS A 550 -45.46 95.67 31.38
CA LYS A 550 -44.48 95.83 30.32
C LYS A 550 -43.72 94.51 30.11
N THR A 551 -43.77 94.02 28.87
CA THR A 551 -43.04 92.83 28.44
C THR A 551 -41.64 93.19 27.99
N TYR A 552 -40.65 92.51 28.56
CA TYR A 552 -39.25 92.62 28.16
C TYR A 552 -38.84 91.39 27.35
N SER A 553 -38.27 91.63 26.17
CA SER A 553 -37.83 90.59 25.24
C SER A 553 -36.36 90.77 24.92
N PHE A 554 -35.51 89.87 25.40
CA PHE A 554 -34.06 89.92 25.22
C PHE A 554 -33.49 88.53 24.96
N SER A 555 -32.25 88.47 24.47
CA SER A 555 -31.58 87.20 24.15
C SER A 555 -30.10 87.18 24.54
N PHE A 556 -29.60 85.96 24.74
CA PHE A 556 -28.19 85.65 25.00
C PHE A 556 -27.86 84.23 24.54
N GLN A 557 -26.57 83.87 24.59
CA GLN A 557 -26.06 82.59 24.12
C GLN A 557 -25.25 81.85 25.19
N ARG A 558 -25.18 80.53 25.05
CA ARG A 558 -24.20 79.67 25.70
C ARG A 558 -23.57 78.76 24.64
N ASP A 559 -22.25 78.69 24.61
CA ASP A 559 -21.52 77.82 23.69
C ASP A 559 -21.54 76.37 24.19
N TYR A 560 -21.54 75.40 23.29
CA TYR A 560 -21.46 73.97 23.65
C TYR A 560 -20.55 73.21 22.69
N SER A 561 -19.97 72.09 23.13
CA SER A 561 -19.37 71.12 22.22
C SER A 561 -19.41 69.68 22.75
N TYR A 562 -19.71 68.72 21.89
CA TYR A 562 -19.67 67.28 22.20
C TYR A 562 -18.93 66.51 21.08
N TRP A 563 -18.76 65.21 21.24
CA TRP A 563 -18.17 64.32 20.24
C TRP A 563 -19.20 63.32 19.71
N GLN A 564 -19.15 63.09 18.40
CA GLN A 564 -20.05 62.22 17.66
C GLN A 564 -19.24 61.25 16.80
N ILE A 565 -19.76 60.05 16.59
CA ILE A 565 -19.16 59.00 15.75
C ILE A 565 -19.49 59.30 14.28
N ASN A 566 -18.46 59.56 13.46
CA ASN A 566 -18.63 59.65 12.00
C ASN A 566 -18.42 58.28 11.34
N ASN A 567 -17.43 57.51 11.81
CA ASN A 567 -17.24 56.10 11.46
C ASN A 567 -16.57 55.38 12.65
N ILE A 568 -16.98 54.12 12.89
CA ILE A 568 -16.21 53.18 13.71
C ILE A 568 -16.36 51.76 13.18
N GLU A 569 -15.23 51.17 12.79
CA GLU A 569 -15.10 49.79 12.35
C GLU A 569 -14.09 49.06 13.25
N VAL A 570 -14.47 47.88 13.73
CA VAL A 570 -13.60 46.94 14.45
C VAL A 570 -13.78 45.57 13.80
N TYR A 571 -12.69 44.84 13.59
CA TYR A 571 -12.68 43.55 12.92
C TYR A 571 -12.00 42.47 13.76
N GLY A 572 -12.69 41.36 13.99
CA GLY A 572 -12.17 40.17 14.68
C GLY A 572 -11.72 39.08 13.71
N ILE A 573 -10.77 38.24 14.10
CA ILE A 573 -10.28 37.12 13.28
C ILE A 573 -11.39 36.06 13.18
N GLN A 574 -11.72 35.66 11.95
CA GLN A 574 -12.64 34.56 11.66
C GLN A 574 -11.90 33.23 11.57
N ARG A 575 -10.90 33.15 10.68
CA ARG A 575 -10.14 31.94 10.31
C ARG A 575 -8.97 32.31 9.40
N ALA A 576 -8.08 31.35 9.13
CA ALA A 576 -7.16 31.40 8.00
C ALA A 576 -7.24 30.13 7.15
N SER A 577 -6.96 30.24 5.86
CA SER A 577 -6.79 29.11 4.94
C SER A 577 -5.36 29.10 4.39
N MET A 578 -4.74 27.93 4.32
CA MET A 578 -3.38 27.71 3.83
C MET A 578 -3.41 26.64 2.75
N ASN A 579 -2.65 26.80 1.67
CA ASN A 579 -2.57 25.87 0.53
C ASN A 579 -1.12 25.51 0.24
N ASN A 580 -0.85 24.23 -0.03
CA ASN A 580 0.42 23.69 -0.52
C ASN A 580 0.19 22.24 -0.98
N TYR A 581 0.98 21.76 -1.96
CA TYR A 581 0.90 20.39 -2.51
C TYR A 581 0.89 19.28 -1.44
N ALA A 582 1.69 19.43 -0.38
CA ALA A 582 1.86 18.42 0.67
C ALA A 582 0.74 18.43 1.73
N LEU A 583 -0.16 19.43 1.75
CA LEU A 583 -1.26 19.47 2.70
C LEU A 583 -2.34 18.42 2.36
N PRO A 584 -3.09 17.91 3.35
CA PRO A 584 -4.28 17.10 3.12
C PRO A 584 -5.24 17.81 2.16
N ASN A 585 -5.55 17.18 1.02
CA ASN A 585 -6.38 17.74 -0.06
C ASN A 585 -5.87 19.09 -0.64
N GLY A 586 -4.58 19.41 -0.47
CA GLY A 586 -3.94 20.64 -0.97
C GLY A 586 -4.24 21.91 -0.16
N THR A 587 -5.25 21.91 0.71
CA THR A 587 -5.75 23.08 1.46
C THR A 587 -6.17 22.70 2.87
N VAL A 588 -5.80 23.53 3.86
CA VAL A 588 -6.28 23.43 5.24
C VAL A 588 -6.86 24.75 5.74
N THR A 589 -7.92 24.67 6.55
CA THR A 589 -8.43 25.80 7.34
C THR A 589 -7.95 25.69 8.79
N LEU A 590 -7.48 26.82 9.32
CA LEU A 590 -7.11 27.09 10.70
C LEU A 590 -8.23 27.91 11.35
N GLN A 591 -8.83 27.37 12.41
CA GLN A 591 -9.82 28.08 13.22
C GLN A 591 -9.13 28.70 14.45
N PRO A 592 -9.52 29.90 14.91
CA PRO A 592 -8.86 30.57 16.02
C PRO A 592 -9.15 29.90 17.36
N SER A 593 -8.13 29.32 17.99
CA SER A 593 -8.21 28.65 19.30
C SER A 593 -7.76 29.56 20.44
N GLY A 594 -8.44 29.53 21.58
CA GLY A 594 -8.11 30.38 22.75
C GLY A 594 -8.21 31.89 22.49
N TYR A 595 -8.93 32.29 21.43
CA TYR A 595 -9.09 33.67 20.99
C TYR A 595 -10.44 34.23 21.43
N SER A 596 -10.41 35.37 22.12
CA SER A 596 -11.60 36.19 22.33
C SER A 596 -11.69 37.23 21.22
N ALA A 597 -12.76 37.19 20.44
CA ALA A 597 -13.04 38.24 19.46
C ALA A 597 -13.23 39.59 20.18
N PRO A 598 -12.77 40.71 19.60
CA PRO A 598 -12.99 42.04 20.16
C PRO A 598 -14.49 42.35 20.27
N SER A 599 -14.89 42.99 21.36
CA SER A 599 -16.25 43.50 21.54
C SER A 599 -16.30 45.02 21.32
N LEU A 600 -17.36 45.45 20.64
CA LEU A 600 -17.67 46.86 20.38
C LEU A 600 -19.12 47.10 20.78
N SER A 601 -19.37 48.19 21.51
CA SER A 601 -20.73 48.65 21.82
C SER A 601 -20.76 50.17 21.77
N THR A 602 -21.76 50.70 21.06
CA THR A 602 -21.89 52.13 20.75
C THR A 602 -23.32 52.60 20.96
N GLU A 603 -23.47 53.81 21.48
CA GLU A 603 -24.71 54.59 21.37
C GLU A 603 -24.40 55.76 20.43
N HIS A 604 -25.12 55.84 19.31
CA HIS A 604 -25.00 56.93 18.35
C HIS A 604 -26.30 57.72 18.27
N ASN A 605 -26.22 59.06 18.24
CA ASN A 605 -27.36 59.88 17.83
C ASN A 605 -26.92 61.02 16.91
N SER A 606 -27.74 61.30 15.89
CA SER A 606 -27.49 62.42 14.95
C SER A 606 -28.23 63.70 15.33
N ASN A 607 -29.16 63.64 16.28
CA ASN A 607 -29.93 64.80 16.73
C ASN A 607 -29.20 65.51 17.87
N VAL A 608 -28.82 66.78 17.64
CA VAL A 608 -28.20 67.67 18.64
C VAL A 608 -28.94 67.71 19.99
N SER A 609 -30.27 67.58 19.98
CA SER A 609 -31.11 67.59 21.20
C SER A 609 -30.93 66.34 22.08
N ALA A 610 -30.34 65.26 21.54
CA ALA A 610 -29.95 64.09 22.32
C ALA A 610 -28.60 64.29 23.04
N HIS A 611 -27.80 65.26 22.60
CA HIS A 611 -26.45 65.57 23.09
C HIS A 611 -26.36 66.82 23.95
N VAL A 612 -27.27 67.78 23.77
CA VAL A 612 -27.24 69.07 24.47
C VAL A 612 -28.51 69.24 25.30
N LYS A 613 -28.33 69.43 26.61
CA LYS A 613 -29.35 69.87 27.57
C LYS A 613 -29.09 71.33 27.94
N PRO A 614 -29.81 72.29 27.32
CA PRO A 614 -29.95 73.63 27.86
C PRO A 614 -30.31 73.59 29.34
N LYS A 615 -29.70 74.45 30.15
CA LYS A 615 -30.19 74.69 31.51
C LYS A 615 -31.39 75.60 31.41
N ASP A 616 -32.44 75.25 32.13
CA ASP A 616 -33.59 76.12 32.30
C ASP A 616 -33.14 77.43 32.98
N SER A 617 -33.72 78.56 32.56
CA SER A 617 -33.59 79.83 33.28
C SER A 617 -34.36 79.81 34.61
N GLY A 618 -35.31 78.88 34.72
CA GLY A 618 -36.41 78.93 35.68
C GLY A 618 -37.37 80.08 35.36
N THR A 619 -38.35 80.25 36.24
CA THR A 619 -39.22 81.43 36.25
C THR A 619 -38.40 82.66 36.62
N ILE A 620 -38.27 83.61 35.69
CA ILE A 620 -37.62 84.91 35.98
C ILE A 620 -38.59 85.75 36.82
N SER A 621 -38.60 85.50 38.13
CA SER A 621 -39.38 86.26 39.09
C SER A 621 -38.71 87.62 39.35
N PHE A 622 -39.29 88.69 38.82
CA PHE A 622 -38.86 90.06 39.09
C PHE A 622 -40.04 90.87 39.63
N THR A 623 -39.91 91.35 40.86
CA THR A 623 -40.88 92.23 41.51
C THR A 623 -40.31 93.65 41.52
N PRO A 624 -40.80 94.56 40.66
CA PRO A 624 -40.32 95.94 40.64
C PRO A 624 -40.76 96.71 41.89
N ALA A 625 -39.98 97.71 42.29
CA ALA A 625 -40.43 98.70 43.26
C ALA A 625 -41.49 99.63 42.64
N THR A 626 -42.37 100.18 43.47
CA THR A 626 -43.38 101.17 43.03
C THR A 626 -42.71 102.41 42.46
N VAL A 627 -43.10 102.83 41.25
CA VAL A 627 -42.48 103.94 40.53
C VAL A 627 -43.16 105.27 40.89
N PRO A 628 -42.45 106.26 41.46
CA PRO A 628 -43.04 107.54 41.89
C PRO A 628 -42.99 108.61 40.79
N GLY A 629 -44.12 109.25 40.48
CA GLY A 629 -44.24 110.28 39.44
C GLY A 629 -44.39 111.73 39.91
N MET A 630 -44.30 111.99 41.23
CA MET A 630 -44.59 113.30 41.84
C MET A 630 -46.00 113.81 41.50
N TYR A 631 -46.18 114.62 40.46
CA TYR A 631 -47.48 115.18 40.04
C TYR A 631 -47.95 114.74 38.64
N THR A 632 -47.18 113.91 37.94
CA THR A 632 -47.54 113.33 36.63
C THR A 632 -47.47 111.80 36.71
N ARG A 633 -48.24 111.09 35.88
CA ARG A 633 -48.11 109.62 35.79
C ARG A 633 -46.69 109.28 35.30
N PRO A 634 -45.90 108.49 36.04
CA PRO A 634 -44.54 108.15 35.63
C PRO A 634 -44.58 107.15 34.46
N SER A 635 -43.53 107.17 33.65
CA SER A 635 -43.26 106.12 32.67
C SER A 635 -42.60 104.91 33.34
N VAL A 636 -42.91 103.71 32.84
CA VAL A 636 -42.24 102.47 33.29
C VAL A 636 -40.73 102.52 32.95
N PRO A 637 -39.84 102.12 33.89
CA PRO A 637 -38.40 102.01 33.66
C PRO A 637 -38.00 101.12 32.47
N ASN A 638 -36.71 101.06 32.12
CA ASN A 638 -36.20 100.06 31.18
C ASN A 638 -35.23 99.08 31.85
N ASP A 639 -35.79 98.17 32.64
CA ASP A 639 -35.03 97.21 33.45
C ASP A 639 -34.46 96.03 32.61
N GLU A 640 -34.55 96.09 31.28
CA GLU A 640 -34.11 95.07 30.33
C GLU A 640 -32.68 94.56 30.60
N SER A 641 -31.73 95.47 30.86
CA SER A 641 -30.34 95.11 31.17
C SER A 641 -30.22 94.35 32.50
N GLN A 642 -31.02 94.74 33.50
CA GLN A 642 -31.02 94.08 34.82
C GLN A 642 -31.74 92.72 34.76
N LEU A 643 -32.85 92.63 34.01
CA LEU A 643 -33.57 91.40 33.72
C LEU A 643 -32.71 90.42 32.91
N LYS A 644 -31.97 90.91 31.92
CA LYS A 644 -31.01 90.12 31.15
C LYS A 644 -29.86 89.62 32.03
N SER A 645 -29.27 90.47 32.86
CA SER A 645 -28.21 90.06 33.78
C SER A 645 -28.68 89.03 34.82
N ARG A 646 -29.93 89.15 35.31
CA ARG A 646 -30.59 88.12 36.15
C ARG A 646 -30.77 86.82 35.38
N ALA A 647 -31.36 86.86 34.18
CA ALA A 647 -31.53 85.67 33.35
C ALA A 647 -30.19 84.99 33.01
N GLU A 648 -29.15 85.75 32.68
CA GLU A 648 -27.81 85.22 32.39
C GLU A 648 -27.12 84.63 33.63
N SER A 649 -27.32 85.20 34.83
CA SER A 649 -26.75 84.65 36.07
C SER A 649 -27.55 83.47 36.65
N GLN A 650 -28.86 83.37 36.33
CA GLN A 650 -29.71 82.22 36.65
C GLN A 650 -29.52 81.07 35.63
N THR A 651 -29.25 81.38 34.36
CA THR A 651 -29.09 80.39 33.28
C THR A 651 -27.64 79.93 33.17
N GLY A 652 -27.34 78.79 33.80
CA GLY A 652 -26.04 78.13 33.75
C GLY A 652 -25.60 77.69 32.34
N GLU A 653 -24.35 77.23 32.25
CA GLU A 653 -23.84 76.59 31.04
C GLU A 653 -24.58 75.28 30.74
N PRO A 654 -24.85 74.95 29.46
CA PRO A 654 -25.59 73.75 29.10
C PRO A 654 -24.81 72.49 29.47
N GLU A 655 -25.55 71.43 29.81
CA GLU A 655 -24.99 70.10 29.92
C GLU A 655 -24.88 69.48 28.52
N VAL A 656 -23.76 68.80 28.27
CA VAL A 656 -23.50 68.07 27.02
C VAL A 656 -23.06 66.65 27.32
N ARG A 657 -23.36 65.74 26.39
CA ARG A 657 -22.78 64.40 26.33
C ARG A 657 -22.35 64.05 24.92
N ASN A 658 -21.33 63.21 24.81
CA ASN A 658 -20.94 62.62 23.55
C ASN A 658 -21.88 61.45 23.18
N ASP A 659 -21.63 60.84 22.02
CA ASP A 659 -21.95 59.42 21.77
C ASP A 659 -21.24 58.50 22.80
N LEU A 660 -21.69 57.24 22.91
CA LEU A 660 -20.97 56.21 23.66
C LEU A 660 -20.12 55.37 22.69
N VAL A 661 -18.87 55.12 23.06
CA VAL A 661 -18.06 54.03 22.48
C VAL A 661 -17.38 53.27 23.60
N THR A 662 -17.67 51.97 23.70
CA THR A 662 -16.93 51.03 24.55
C THR A 662 -16.32 49.93 23.69
N PHE A 663 -15.07 49.59 23.98
CA PHE A 663 -14.28 48.60 23.25
C PHE A 663 -13.60 47.67 24.26
N ASN A 664 -13.84 46.36 24.16
CA ASN A 664 -13.37 45.37 25.14
C ASN A 664 -13.66 45.79 26.60
N GLY A 665 -14.85 46.36 26.86
CA GLY A 665 -15.25 46.88 28.18
C GLY A 665 -14.61 48.21 28.60
N THR A 666 -13.69 48.77 27.82
CA THR A 666 -13.04 50.07 28.09
C THR A 666 -13.77 51.20 27.37
N THR A 667 -14.12 52.28 28.08
CA THR A 667 -14.77 53.46 27.49
C THR A 667 -13.78 54.28 26.66
N ILE A 668 -13.99 54.30 25.34
CA ILE A 668 -13.21 55.08 24.36
C ILE A 668 -13.81 56.48 24.19
N MET A 669 -15.15 56.58 24.26
CA MET A 669 -15.92 57.83 24.27
C MET A 669 -17.06 57.69 25.28
N SER A 670 -17.19 58.65 26.20
CA SER A 670 -18.21 58.61 27.27
C SER A 670 -19.42 59.47 26.94
N ASN A 671 -20.62 58.90 27.08
CA ASN A 671 -21.92 59.58 27.00
C ASN A 671 -22.37 60.22 28.33
N SER A 672 -21.46 60.36 29.30
CA SER A 672 -21.75 61.07 30.56
C SER A 672 -22.05 62.55 30.33
N TRP A 673 -23.02 63.09 31.07
CA TRP A 673 -23.32 64.52 31.04
C TRP A 673 -22.20 65.33 31.73
N THR A 674 -21.75 66.38 31.05
CA THR A 674 -20.65 67.26 31.44
C THR A 674 -21.03 68.71 31.16
N THR A 675 -20.47 69.68 31.89
CA THR A 675 -20.80 71.09 31.67
C THR A 675 -20.03 71.64 30.47
N LYS A 676 -20.75 72.24 29.50
CA LYS A 676 -20.23 72.96 28.31
C LYS A 676 -19.47 72.13 27.26
N HIS A 677 -18.54 71.27 27.68
CA HIS A 677 -17.64 70.53 26.81
C HIS A 677 -17.60 69.03 27.16
N GLY A 678 -18.02 68.19 26.22
CA GLY A 678 -17.94 66.74 26.31
C GLY A 678 -16.49 66.25 26.35
N THR A 679 -16.23 65.24 27.18
CA THR A 679 -14.91 64.63 27.38
C THR A 679 -14.30 64.20 26.05
N THR A 680 -13.04 64.57 25.79
CA THR A 680 -12.31 64.20 24.57
C THR A 680 -12.18 62.66 24.47
N PRO A 681 -12.56 62.04 23.34
CA PRO A 681 -12.37 60.61 23.11
C PRO A 681 -10.88 60.24 23.06
N VAL A 682 -10.56 59.02 23.46
CA VAL A 682 -9.26 58.41 23.15
C VAL A 682 -9.34 57.63 21.83
N SER A 683 -8.19 57.23 21.29
CA SER A 683 -8.15 56.31 20.15
C SER A 683 -8.22 54.85 20.66
N ILE A 684 -8.83 53.95 19.88
CA ILE A 684 -8.80 52.50 20.17
C ILE A 684 -7.34 52.04 20.32
N PRO A 685 -6.99 51.22 21.34
CA PRO A 685 -5.63 50.72 21.53
C PRO A 685 -5.10 49.97 20.30
N SER A 686 -3.80 50.09 20.02
CA SER A 686 -3.18 49.33 18.92
C SER A 686 -3.20 47.82 19.21
N PRO A 687 -3.54 46.96 18.24
CA PRO A 687 -3.54 45.53 18.41
C PRO A 687 -2.12 44.97 18.56
N THR A 688 -2.00 43.88 19.30
CA THR A 688 -0.82 43.00 19.31
C THR A 688 -1.00 41.84 18.33
N ILE A 689 0.10 41.18 17.96
CA ILE A 689 0.05 39.90 17.23
C ILE A 689 -0.56 38.82 18.15
N ILE A 690 -1.38 37.93 17.58
CA ILE A 690 -1.97 36.78 18.28
C ILE A 690 -0.92 35.82 18.84
N GLY A 691 -1.26 35.16 19.95
CA GLY A 691 -0.44 34.08 20.50
C GLY A 691 -0.26 32.92 19.52
N GLN A 692 0.91 32.27 19.56
CA GLN A 692 1.33 31.23 18.60
C GLN A 692 0.38 30.03 18.44
N ASN A 693 -0.55 29.81 19.38
CA ASN A 693 -1.52 28.72 19.33
C ASN A 693 -2.88 29.12 18.73
N VAL A 694 -3.10 30.40 18.40
CA VAL A 694 -4.41 30.90 17.96
C VAL A 694 -4.76 30.37 16.57
N LEU A 695 -3.99 30.71 15.54
CA LEU A 695 -4.14 30.13 14.21
C LEU A 695 -3.05 29.08 13.97
N TYR A 696 -3.22 27.92 14.60
CA TYR A 696 -2.28 26.80 14.54
C TYR A 696 -3.01 25.47 14.38
N ARG A 697 -2.44 24.55 13.59
CA ARG A 697 -2.91 23.17 13.45
C ARG A 697 -1.74 22.24 13.11
N SER A 698 -1.66 21.13 13.83
CA SER A 698 -0.75 19.99 13.63
C SER A 698 -1.51 18.75 13.13
N GLY A 699 -0.83 17.61 12.99
CA GLY A 699 -1.42 16.33 12.62
C GLY A 699 -1.88 16.25 11.15
N MET A 700 -1.27 17.06 10.27
CA MET A 700 -1.66 17.11 8.86
C MET A 700 -0.82 16.13 8.04
N LEU A 701 -1.31 14.91 7.92
CA LEU A 701 -0.63 13.81 7.23
C LEU A 701 -0.42 14.09 5.73
N ILE A 702 0.83 14.02 5.28
CA ILE A 702 1.18 14.06 3.86
C ILE A 702 0.75 12.73 3.22
N SER A 703 -0.16 12.79 2.24
CA SER A 703 -0.70 11.60 1.59
C SER A 703 0.37 10.79 0.85
N SER A 704 0.42 9.48 1.07
CA SER A 704 1.29 8.53 0.37
C SER A 704 0.98 8.35 -1.13
N LYS A 705 -0.05 9.02 -1.65
CA LYS A 705 -0.29 9.15 -3.10
C LYS A 705 0.45 10.33 -3.76
N LEU A 706 1.14 11.17 -2.97
CA LEU A 706 1.89 12.33 -3.49
C LEU A 706 3.29 11.91 -3.93
N VAL A 707 3.50 11.87 -5.25
CA VAL A 707 4.80 11.69 -5.90
C VAL A 707 5.81 12.72 -5.36
N ASN A 708 7.11 12.39 -5.35
CA ASN A 708 8.15 13.33 -4.93
C ASN A 708 8.06 14.62 -5.77
N ALA A 709 8.15 15.77 -5.10
CA ALA A 709 8.00 17.09 -5.72
C ALA A 709 8.81 18.14 -4.96
N VAL A 710 9.74 18.81 -5.64
CA VAL A 710 10.66 19.78 -5.04
C VAL A 710 10.10 21.20 -5.02
N ASN A 711 10.36 21.96 -3.95
CA ASN A 711 10.03 23.38 -3.82
C ASN A 711 8.57 23.75 -4.15
N THR A 712 7.61 22.90 -3.76
CA THR A 712 6.20 23.16 -4.06
C THR A 712 5.72 24.47 -3.41
N PRO A 713 5.02 25.35 -4.15
CA PRO A 713 4.66 26.68 -3.67
C PRO A 713 3.56 26.61 -2.61
N SER A 714 3.54 27.62 -1.73
CA SER A 714 2.55 27.76 -0.66
C SER A 714 1.84 29.10 -0.77
N SER A 715 0.56 29.14 -0.41
CA SER A 715 -0.25 30.37 -0.39
C SER A 715 -1.25 30.34 0.77
N GLY A 716 -1.88 31.47 1.07
CA GLY A 716 -2.92 31.50 2.11
C GLY A 716 -3.65 32.84 2.21
N THR A 717 -4.79 32.81 2.90
CA THR A 717 -5.68 33.96 3.12
C THR A 717 -6.17 33.95 4.57
N ILE A 718 -6.06 35.09 5.27
CA ILE A 718 -6.71 35.31 6.57
C ILE A 718 -8.01 36.08 6.39
N TYR A 719 -9.03 35.74 7.17
CA TYR A 719 -10.37 36.30 7.12
C TYR A 719 -10.71 37.00 8.44
N TYR A 720 -11.33 38.17 8.36
CA TYR A 720 -11.70 39.03 9.48
C TYR A 720 -13.17 39.48 9.34
N ASN A 721 -13.98 39.17 10.35
CA ASN A 721 -15.39 39.60 10.41
C ASN A 721 -15.51 41.00 11.02
N LEU A 722 -16.43 41.82 10.48
CA LEU A 722 -16.84 43.08 11.09
C LEU A 722 -17.61 42.81 12.39
N VAL A 723 -17.25 43.52 13.46
CA VAL A 723 -17.89 43.38 14.77
C VAL A 723 -19.24 44.15 14.78
N PRO A 724 -20.31 43.61 15.41
CA PRO A 724 -21.53 44.36 15.69
C PRO A 724 -21.27 45.65 16.50
N GLY A 725 -22.16 46.63 16.38
CA GLY A 725 -21.95 47.96 17.00
C GLY A 725 -20.98 48.87 16.23
N ASN A 726 -20.69 48.57 14.96
CA ASN A 726 -20.08 49.52 14.06
C ASN A 726 -21.10 50.61 13.65
N ILE A 727 -20.62 51.81 13.33
CA ILE A 727 -21.43 52.93 12.82
C ILE A 727 -20.80 53.40 11.52
N ASN A 728 -21.58 53.42 10.43
CA ASN A 728 -21.11 53.68 9.05
C ASN A 728 -19.98 52.74 8.58
N GLY A 729 -19.91 51.53 9.15
CA GLY A 729 -18.86 50.56 8.85
C GLY A 729 -19.01 49.88 7.48
N GLY A 730 -17.95 49.18 7.05
CA GLY A 730 -17.89 48.49 5.76
C GLY A 730 -18.42 47.05 5.80
N SER A 731 -17.70 46.16 5.12
CA SER A 731 -17.93 44.70 5.08
C SER A 731 -16.72 43.92 5.61
N ASP A 732 -16.87 42.62 5.85
CA ASP A 732 -15.78 41.69 6.21
C ASP A 732 -14.55 41.82 5.30
N LYS A 733 -13.37 41.54 5.86
CA LYS A 733 -12.07 41.72 5.18
C LYS A 733 -11.33 40.39 5.02
N GLN A 734 -10.59 40.27 3.92
CA GLN A 734 -9.67 39.16 3.67
C GLN A 734 -8.32 39.69 3.20
N PHE A 735 -7.23 39.02 3.58
CA PHE A 735 -5.87 39.44 3.25
C PHE A 735 -4.98 38.24 2.91
N THR A 736 -4.12 38.37 1.91
CA THR A 736 -3.12 37.35 1.54
C THR A 736 -2.08 37.19 2.66
N ILE A 737 -1.74 35.94 2.98
CA ILE A 737 -0.71 35.58 3.96
C ILE A 737 0.64 35.56 3.26
N ASN A 738 1.56 36.43 3.69
CA ASN A 738 2.87 36.59 3.06
C ASN A 738 3.95 35.74 3.75
N GLY A 739 5.02 35.44 3.01
CA GLY A 739 6.23 34.80 3.57
C GLY A 739 6.13 33.31 3.87
N ILE A 740 5.10 32.62 3.37
CA ILE A 740 4.95 31.16 3.58
C ILE A 740 6.03 30.42 2.79
N ASN A 741 6.74 29.52 3.47
CA ASN A 741 7.80 28.70 2.89
C ASN A 741 7.27 27.65 1.89
N THR A 742 8.12 27.22 0.96
CA THR A 742 7.88 26.04 0.10
C THR A 742 7.96 24.73 0.88
N VAL A 743 7.46 23.65 0.29
CA VAL A 743 7.62 22.27 0.81
C VAL A 743 8.16 21.35 -0.28
N THR A 744 9.22 20.60 0.02
CA THR A 744 9.78 19.54 -0.83
C THR A 744 9.31 18.19 -0.30
N VAL A 745 8.45 17.49 -1.05
CA VAL A 745 8.05 16.11 -0.75
C VAL A 745 9.10 15.18 -1.33
N HIS A 746 9.73 14.36 -0.49
CA HIS A 746 10.73 13.39 -0.93
C HIS A 746 10.76 12.16 -0.02
N THR A 747 10.18 11.07 -0.51
CA THR A 747 10.04 9.80 0.21
C THR A 747 11.26 8.89 -0.04
N PRO A 748 12.06 8.57 0.99
CA PRO A 748 13.34 7.88 0.85
C PRO A 748 13.20 6.36 0.87
N VAL A 749 13.96 5.69 0.00
CA VAL A 749 14.22 4.26 0.01
C VAL A 749 15.72 3.97 -0.19
N VAL A 750 16.18 2.89 0.44
CA VAL A 750 17.57 2.41 0.40
C VAL A 750 17.61 0.91 0.08
N ASN A 751 18.70 0.45 -0.51
CA ASN A 751 18.88 -0.92 -0.96
C ASN A 751 20.35 -1.35 -0.78
N TYR A 752 20.69 -1.75 0.44
CA TYR A 752 21.98 -2.33 0.81
C TYR A 752 21.92 -3.86 0.84
N SER A 753 21.36 -4.46 -0.21
CA SER A 753 21.15 -5.91 -0.26
C SER A 753 22.47 -6.69 -0.26
N SER A 754 22.43 -7.91 0.26
CA SER A 754 23.57 -8.85 0.29
C SER A 754 23.08 -10.29 0.07
N ILE A 755 24.00 -11.22 -0.23
CA ILE A 755 23.71 -12.65 -0.40
C ILE A 755 24.81 -13.48 0.28
N THR A 756 24.45 -14.65 0.80
CA THR A 756 25.41 -15.62 1.36
C THR A 756 26.36 -16.17 0.31
N ASP A 757 27.61 -16.42 0.71
CA ASP A 757 28.71 -16.85 -0.15
C ASP A 757 29.30 -18.17 0.37
N ASP A 758 28.94 -19.29 -0.27
CA ASP A 758 29.20 -20.65 0.21
C ASP A 758 30.57 -21.20 -0.22
N ARG A 759 31.61 -20.42 0.06
CA ARG A 759 33.01 -20.71 -0.34
C ARG A 759 33.51 -22.07 0.14
N GLU A 760 33.08 -22.53 1.31
CA GLU A 760 33.52 -23.79 1.92
C GLU A 760 33.13 -25.05 1.11
N HIS A 761 32.17 -24.92 0.21
CA HIS A 761 31.69 -26.02 -0.65
C HIS A 761 32.08 -25.81 -2.13
N ASN A 762 32.84 -24.76 -2.44
CA ASN A 762 33.36 -24.46 -3.77
C ASN A 762 34.57 -25.35 -4.11
N GLN A 763 34.36 -26.30 -5.03
CA GLN A 763 35.38 -27.27 -5.47
C GLN A 763 36.17 -26.85 -6.72
N LYS A 764 35.99 -25.62 -7.22
CA LYS A 764 36.61 -25.17 -8.47
C LYS A 764 38.13 -25.08 -8.38
N THR A 765 38.84 -25.48 -9.43
CA THR A 765 40.29 -25.28 -9.58
C THR A 765 40.69 -23.81 -9.46
N THR A 766 39.89 -22.91 -10.03
CA THR A 766 40.08 -21.45 -9.98
C THR A 766 38.79 -20.79 -9.50
N PRO A 767 38.63 -20.57 -8.18
CA PRO A 767 37.45 -19.90 -7.61
C PRO A 767 37.39 -18.40 -7.97
N ASN A 768 36.20 -17.88 -8.21
CA ASN A 768 36.00 -16.44 -8.44
C ASN A 768 35.75 -15.68 -7.12
N TYR A 769 36.82 -15.19 -6.49
CA TYR A 769 36.76 -14.48 -5.20
C TYR A 769 35.93 -13.18 -5.19
N ASN A 770 35.60 -12.64 -6.37
CA ASN A 770 34.81 -11.41 -6.55
C ASN A 770 33.30 -11.66 -6.72
N ARG A 771 32.87 -12.92 -6.63
CA ARG A 771 31.46 -13.34 -6.70
C ARG A 771 31.09 -14.12 -5.44
N ALA A 772 29.81 -14.09 -5.09
CA ALA A 772 29.29 -15.03 -4.09
C ALA A 772 29.10 -16.41 -4.73
N ALA A 773 29.67 -17.46 -4.11
CA ALA A 773 29.51 -18.83 -4.55
C ALA A 773 28.14 -19.39 -4.14
N LEU A 774 27.35 -19.83 -5.12
CA LEU A 774 26.06 -20.51 -4.91
C LEU A 774 26.18 -21.96 -5.40
N ILE A 775 26.07 -22.91 -4.50
CA ILE A 775 26.31 -24.33 -4.81
C ILE A 775 25.00 -25.03 -5.16
N LEU A 776 25.01 -25.82 -6.23
CA LEU A 776 23.85 -26.60 -6.67
C LEU A 776 23.39 -27.60 -5.57
N ASP A 777 22.06 -27.74 -5.42
CA ASP A 777 21.40 -28.57 -4.39
C ASP A 777 21.55 -28.06 -2.94
N ARG A 778 21.85 -26.77 -2.74
CA ARG A 778 22.02 -26.17 -1.42
C ARG A 778 21.19 -24.88 -1.23
N PRO A 779 20.85 -24.53 0.02
CA PRO A 779 20.19 -23.27 0.33
C PRO A 779 21.16 -22.10 0.30
N PHE A 780 20.65 -20.92 -0.02
CA PHE A 780 21.35 -19.64 0.11
C PHE A 780 20.39 -18.58 0.65
N THR A 781 20.90 -17.55 1.32
CA THR A 781 20.08 -16.49 1.91
C THR A 781 20.40 -15.15 1.27
N VAL A 782 19.37 -14.44 0.82
CA VAL A 782 19.46 -13.02 0.48
C VAL A 782 19.04 -12.19 1.69
N ARG A 783 19.72 -11.07 1.90
CA ARG A 783 19.40 -10.08 2.92
C ARG A 783 19.06 -8.76 2.25
N MET A 784 17.86 -8.25 2.50
CA MET A 784 17.36 -6.97 1.99
C MET A 784 17.05 -6.04 3.18
N PRO A 785 18.04 -5.27 3.69
CA PRO A 785 17.81 -4.34 4.78
C PRO A 785 16.89 -3.19 4.37
N THR A 786 16.18 -2.62 5.34
CA THR A 786 15.40 -1.38 5.19
C THR A 786 16.17 -0.15 5.69
N ASN A 787 17.34 -0.36 6.31
CA ASN A 787 18.22 0.68 6.82
C ASN A 787 19.47 0.87 5.95
N GLY A 788 20.09 2.05 6.07
CA GLY A 788 21.32 2.44 5.39
C GLY A 788 21.39 3.94 5.14
N GLN A 789 22.51 4.40 4.59
CA GLN A 789 22.77 5.82 4.31
C GLN A 789 21.92 6.37 3.14
N HIS A 790 21.27 7.51 3.36
CA HIS A 790 20.62 8.33 2.33
C HIS A 790 21.27 9.73 2.26
N VAL A 791 20.57 10.79 1.86
CA VAL A 791 21.08 12.18 1.94
C VAL A 791 21.24 12.66 3.38
N ASN A 792 22.22 13.52 3.66
CA ASN A 792 22.46 14.09 5.01
C ASN A 792 21.58 15.32 5.28
N TYR A 793 20.26 15.17 5.14
CA TYR A 793 19.26 16.18 5.53
C TYR A 793 18.70 15.85 6.93
N PRO A 794 18.16 16.82 7.68
CA PRO A 794 17.43 16.54 8.93
C PRO A 794 16.32 15.52 8.68
N GLY A 795 16.31 14.45 9.48
CA GLY A 795 15.38 13.32 9.35
C GLY A 795 15.80 12.25 8.33
N TYR A 796 16.88 12.47 7.58
CA TYR A 796 17.48 11.47 6.68
C TYR A 796 18.82 10.99 7.31
N GLY A 797 19.86 10.69 6.52
CA GLY A 797 21.13 10.11 6.99
C GLY A 797 21.16 8.58 6.94
N ASP A 798 21.98 7.94 7.80
CA ASP A 798 21.98 6.49 8.02
C ASP A 798 20.99 6.12 9.13
N ARG A 799 19.87 5.49 8.73
CA ARG A 799 18.75 5.13 9.61
C ARG A 799 17.88 4.05 8.95
N ASP A 800 16.88 3.55 9.67
CA ASP A 800 15.82 2.73 9.08
C ASP A 800 14.79 3.58 8.33
N TYR A 801 14.38 3.07 7.17
CA TYR A 801 13.42 3.66 6.25
C TYR A 801 12.21 2.74 5.97
N ALA A 802 12.07 1.61 6.67
CA ALA A 802 10.99 0.63 6.50
C ALA A 802 9.58 1.26 6.39
N LYS A 803 9.30 2.32 7.17
CA LYS A 803 8.05 3.10 7.15
C LYS A 803 7.62 3.52 5.74
N TYR A 804 8.56 3.83 4.86
CA TYR A 804 8.30 4.43 3.55
C TYR A 804 8.36 3.43 2.38
N PHE A 805 8.58 2.14 2.67
CA PHE A 805 8.73 1.10 1.64
C PHE A 805 7.36 0.54 1.27
N ARG A 806 6.98 0.59 -0.01
CA ARG A 806 5.83 -0.15 -0.56
C ARG A 806 6.07 -1.65 -0.55
N MET A 807 7.27 -2.05 -0.98
CA MET A 807 7.69 -3.44 -1.17
C MET A 807 9.20 -3.52 -1.40
N LYS A 808 9.75 -4.71 -1.17
CA LYS A 808 11.10 -5.10 -1.57
C LYS A 808 10.98 -6.29 -2.53
N GLN A 809 11.82 -6.35 -3.56
CA GLN A 809 11.76 -7.44 -4.54
C GLN A 809 13.18 -7.89 -4.93
N VAL A 810 13.33 -9.21 -5.12
CA VAL A 810 14.54 -9.85 -5.66
C VAL A 810 14.22 -10.55 -6.98
N TRP A 811 15.18 -10.60 -7.89
CA TRP A 811 15.06 -11.21 -9.22
C TRP A 811 16.28 -12.07 -9.49
N PHE A 812 16.04 -13.34 -9.81
CA PHE A 812 17.08 -14.32 -10.11
C PHE A 812 17.13 -14.61 -11.62
N PRO A 813 18.31 -14.58 -12.26
CA PRO A 813 18.46 -14.99 -13.66
C PRO A 813 18.40 -16.52 -13.85
N PHE A 814 18.33 -17.28 -12.75
CA PHE A 814 18.20 -18.73 -12.66
C PHE A 814 16.98 -19.12 -11.80
N ASP A 815 16.57 -20.38 -11.89
CA ASP A 815 15.43 -20.92 -11.15
C ASP A 815 15.75 -21.05 -9.65
N VAL A 816 14.76 -20.85 -8.78
CA VAL A 816 14.90 -21.06 -7.33
C VAL A 816 13.65 -21.70 -6.73
N TYR A 817 13.77 -22.24 -5.51
CA TYR A 817 12.64 -22.56 -4.64
C TYR A 817 12.65 -21.70 -3.37
N THR A 818 11.52 -21.62 -2.69
CA THR A 818 11.48 -21.31 -1.25
C THR A 818 12.31 -22.32 -0.43
N ALA A 819 12.78 -21.95 0.76
CA ALA A 819 13.67 -22.79 1.59
C ALA A 819 13.12 -24.20 1.91
N ASP A 820 11.80 -24.31 2.07
CA ASP A 820 11.04 -25.54 2.31
C ASP A 820 10.79 -26.39 1.04
N ARG A 821 11.20 -25.88 -0.12
CA ARG A 821 10.96 -26.44 -1.47
C ARG A 821 9.48 -26.54 -1.88
N SER A 822 8.55 -25.90 -1.16
CA SER A 822 7.11 -25.98 -1.47
C SER A 822 6.70 -25.16 -2.70
N ARG A 823 7.34 -24.01 -2.94
CA ARG A 823 7.03 -23.11 -4.07
C ARG A 823 8.23 -22.96 -5.00
N PHE A 824 8.06 -23.40 -6.25
CA PHE A 824 8.96 -23.09 -7.35
C PHE A 824 8.82 -21.63 -7.79
N ILE A 825 9.94 -21.01 -8.14
CA ILE A 825 10.03 -19.64 -8.66
C ILE A 825 10.89 -19.72 -9.94
N PRO A 826 10.29 -19.56 -11.13
CA PRO A 826 11.02 -19.57 -12.39
C PRO A 826 12.08 -18.48 -12.46
N LYS A 827 13.14 -18.73 -13.23
CA LYS A 827 14.10 -17.69 -13.62
C LYS A 827 13.42 -16.49 -14.26
N ARG A 828 13.99 -15.32 -14.00
CA ARG A 828 13.57 -13.99 -14.49
C ARG A 828 12.25 -13.45 -13.90
N THR A 829 11.76 -14.04 -12.81
CA THR A 829 10.60 -13.53 -12.06
C THR A 829 11.04 -12.60 -10.92
N TRP A 830 10.42 -11.41 -10.79
CA TRP A 830 10.53 -10.58 -9.59
C TRP A 830 9.71 -11.22 -8.45
N THR A 831 10.35 -11.43 -7.31
CA THR A 831 9.77 -12.07 -6.12
C THR A 831 9.67 -11.08 -4.98
N ASP A 832 8.46 -10.89 -4.46
CA ASP A 832 8.19 -10.01 -3.32
C ASP A 832 8.78 -10.55 -2.02
N ILE A 833 9.50 -9.69 -1.30
CA ILE A 833 9.99 -9.89 0.06
C ILE A 833 9.24 -8.90 0.98
N PRO A 834 8.57 -9.37 2.05
CA PRO A 834 7.91 -8.48 3.01
C PRO A 834 8.88 -7.43 3.57
N VAL A 835 8.41 -6.18 3.73
CA VAL A 835 9.26 -5.05 4.16
C VAL A 835 10.04 -5.36 5.44
N ASN A 836 9.35 -5.92 6.45
CA ASN A 836 9.93 -6.26 7.75
C ASN A 836 10.77 -7.56 7.74
N GLN A 837 10.71 -8.36 6.67
CA GLN A 837 11.53 -9.57 6.53
C GLN A 837 12.90 -9.18 5.97
N LEU A 838 13.91 -9.07 6.83
CA LEU A 838 15.25 -8.66 6.40
C LEU A 838 16.00 -9.77 5.66
N ASP A 839 15.78 -11.03 6.02
CA ASP A 839 16.48 -12.20 5.47
C ASP A 839 15.50 -13.19 4.83
N THR A 840 15.86 -13.74 3.67
CA THR A 840 15.05 -14.74 2.95
C THR A 840 15.93 -15.84 2.40
N THR A 841 15.72 -17.06 2.88
CA THR A 841 16.41 -18.26 2.36
C THR A 841 15.66 -18.82 1.15
N PHE A 842 16.42 -19.08 0.09
CA PHE A 842 16.01 -19.77 -1.12
C PHE A 842 16.79 -21.07 -1.26
N PHE A 843 16.34 -21.96 -2.14
CA PHE A 843 17.02 -23.22 -2.44
C PHE A 843 17.33 -23.35 -3.93
N LEU A 844 18.59 -23.69 -4.27
CA LEU A 844 19.08 -23.72 -5.66
C LEU A 844 18.88 -25.11 -6.31
N PRO A 845 18.05 -25.25 -7.37
CA PRO A 845 17.83 -26.52 -8.05
C PRO A 845 19.09 -27.03 -8.77
N VAL A 846 19.28 -28.35 -8.79
CA VAL A 846 20.41 -29.01 -9.49
C VAL A 846 20.46 -28.75 -10.99
N TRP A 847 19.34 -28.43 -11.63
CA TRP A 847 19.25 -28.21 -13.07
C TRP A 847 19.58 -26.78 -13.53
N VAL A 848 19.87 -25.88 -12.60
CA VAL A 848 20.46 -24.59 -12.95
C VAL A 848 21.82 -24.83 -13.61
N ASP A 849 22.12 -24.06 -14.65
CA ASP A 849 23.41 -24.13 -15.33
C ASP A 849 24.51 -23.49 -14.49
N GLU A 850 25.68 -24.11 -14.47
CA GLU A 850 26.86 -23.51 -13.84
C GLU A 850 27.35 -22.31 -14.64
N GLY A 851 27.64 -21.19 -13.96
CA GLY A 851 28.11 -19.98 -14.62
C GLY A 851 28.06 -18.71 -13.77
N ASP A 852 28.52 -17.63 -14.38
CA ASP A 852 28.51 -16.27 -13.87
C ASP A 852 27.11 -15.63 -14.02
N TYR A 853 26.56 -15.08 -12.94
CA TYR A 853 25.22 -14.48 -12.91
C TYR A 853 25.19 -13.15 -12.13
N SER A 854 24.14 -12.35 -12.35
CA SER A 854 23.82 -11.15 -11.59
C SER A 854 22.42 -11.25 -11.00
N VAL A 855 22.31 -11.20 -9.67
CA VAL A 855 21.03 -11.15 -8.95
C VAL A 855 20.64 -9.69 -8.76
N LEU A 856 19.41 -9.34 -9.15
CA LEU A 856 18.93 -7.96 -9.11
C LEU A 856 17.97 -7.76 -7.93
N TYR A 857 18.07 -6.60 -7.30
CA TYR A 857 17.29 -6.22 -6.12
C TYR A 857 16.68 -4.84 -6.34
N ARG A 858 15.45 -4.63 -5.88
CA ARG A 858 14.85 -3.29 -5.80
C ARG A 858 13.98 -3.08 -4.57
N THR A 859 14.01 -1.87 -4.03
CA THR A 859 13.13 -1.41 -2.96
C THR A 859 12.36 -0.19 -3.48
N ILE A 860 11.05 -0.16 -3.25
CA ILE A 860 10.12 0.74 -3.93
C ILE A 860 9.42 1.61 -2.89
N ALA A 861 9.38 2.94 -3.09
CA ALA A 861 8.74 3.87 -2.18
C ALA A 861 7.21 3.73 -2.17
N GLU A 862 6.56 4.03 -1.04
CA GLU A 862 5.08 4.01 -0.95
C GLU A 862 4.40 4.86 -2.03
N ASN A 863 5.01 6.01 -2.34
CA ASN A 863 4.52 6.99 -3.32
C ASN A 863 5.08 6.82 -4.75
N THR A 864 5.74 5.71 -5.08
CA THR A 864 6.25 5.48 -6.45
C THR A 864 5.11 5.53 -7.48
N PRO A 865 5.16 6.40 -8.50
CA PRO A 865 4.17 6.38 -9.59
C PRO A 865 4.30 5.12 -10.46
N ASP A 866 3.47 4.98 -11.49
CA ASP A 866 3.50 3.83 -12.41
C ASP A 866 4.87 3.68 -13.13
N SER A 867 5.60 4.78 -13.30
CA SER A 867 6.98 4.81 -13.80
C SER A 867 8.00 4.53 -12.70
N LEU A 868 8.72 3.41 -12.84
CA LEU A 868 9.78 2.99 -11.90
C LEU A 868 11.12 3.74 -12.16
N THR A 869 11.13 5.06 -11.90
CA THR A 869 12.36 5.86 -11.87
C THR A 869 13.26 5.38 -10.73
N HIS A 870 14.51 5.04 -11.05
CA HIS A 870 15.37 4.26 -10.17
C HIS A 870 16.82 4.77 -10.09
N GLN A 871 17.46 4.50 -8.96
CA GLN A 871 18.83 4.87 -8.68
C GLN A 871 19.56 3.74 -7.93
N PRO A 872 20.85 3.48 -8.19
CA PRO A 872 21.63 2.54 -7.39
C PRO A 872 21.68 2.95 -5.90
N THR A 873 21.57 1.96 -5.02
CA THR A 873 21.72 2.02 -3.55
C THR A 873 20.71 2.87 -2.79
N ALA A 874 20.37 4.08 -3.23
CA ALA A 874 19.39 4.96 -2.58
C ALA A 874 18.81 5.96 -3.59
N ASN A 875 17.54 6.36 -3.44
CA ASN A 875 16.94 7.39 -4.30
C ASN A 875 17.33 8.81 -3.85
N THR A 876 18.61 9.18 -3.91
CA THR A 876 19.08 10.50 -3.43
C THR A 876 18.70 11.66 -4.35
N ASN A 877 18.34 11.39 -5.61
CA ASN A 877 17.63 12.34 -6.45
C ASN A 877 16.11 12.17 -6.26
N TRP A 878 15.41 13.28 -6.02
CA TRP A 878 13.96 13.31 -5.76
C TRP A 878 13.12 12.69 -6.89
N GLU A 879 13.58 12.79 -8.15
CA GLU A 879 12.91 12.22 -9.32
C GLU A 879 12.79 10.68 -9.25
N ASN A 880 13.67 10.02 -8.49
CA ASN A 880 13.71 8.58 -8.33
C ASN A 880 12.86 8.11 -7.14
N HIS A 881 12.18 6.99 -7.32
CA HIS A 881 11.30 6.39 -6.31
C HIS A 881 11.66 4.92 -5.99
N VAL A 882 12.70 4.39 -6.64
CA VAL A 882 13.17 3.01 -6.49
C VAL A 882 14.69 3.01 -6.24
N ALA A 883 15.14 2.29 -5.21
CA ALA A 883 16.57 2.04 -5.01
C ALA A 883 16.93 0.63 -5.52
N THR A 884 17.91 0.51 -6.41
CA THR A 884 18.35 -0.76 -7.02
C THR A 884 19.70 -1.23 -6.49
N HIS A 885 19.94 -2.54 -6.54
CA HIS A 885 21.24 -3.16 -6.25
C HIS A 885 21.43 -4.36 -7.17
N GLU A 886 22.66 -4.63 -7.58
CA GLU A 886 23.04 -5.80 -8.37
C GLU A 886 24.18 -6.54 -7.64
N ILE A 887 24.07 -7.86 -7.50
CA ILE A 887 25.12 -8.67 -6.86
C ILE A 887 25.58 -9.77 -7.80
N ALA A 888 26.89 -9.79 -8.02
CA ALA A 888 27.58 -10.77 -8.84
C ALA A 888 27.72 -12.12 -8.08
N VAL A 889 27.21 -13.20 -8.67
CA VAL A 889 27.25 -14.56 -8.10
C VAL A 889 27.79 -15.56 -9.12
N GLU A 890 28.34 -16.68 -8.66
CA GLU A 890 28.76 -17.82 -9.49
C GLU A 890 27.99 -19.07 -9.05
N VAL A 891 27.31 -19.75 -9.97
CA VAL A 891 26.63 -21.03 -9.71
C VAL A 891 27.58 -22.19 -10.02
N ILE A 892 27.77 -23.10 -9.05
CA ILE A 892 28.86 -24.07 -9.06
C ILE A 892 28.36 -25.48 -8.73
N GLY A 893 28.81 -26.45 -9.54
CA GLY A 893 28.56 -27.88 -9.37
C GLY A 893 29.56 -28.57 -8.43
N ARG A 894 29.38 -29.88 -8.22
CA ARG A 894 30.27 -30.68 -7.34
C ARG A 894 30.55 -32.09 -7.84
N VAL A 895 31.71 -32.62 -7.48
CA VAL A 895 32.13 -34.03 -7.54
C VAL A 895 32.17 -34.60 -6.12
N TYR A 896 31.65 -35.82 -5.92
CA TYR A 896 31.38 -36.38 -4.59
C TYR A 896 31.07 -37.89 -4.63
N ASP A 897 30.80 -38.50 -3.47
CA ASP A 897 30.27 -39.86 -3.34
C ASP A 897 31.16 -40.97 -3.96
N PHE A 898 32.49 -40.81 -3.93
CA PHE A 898 33.41 -41.87 -4.36
C PHE A 898 33.31 -43.11 -3.45
N HIS A 899 33.03 -44.27 -4.04
CA HIS A 899 32.98 -45.53 -3.29
C HIS A 899 33.32 -46.77 -4.13
N VAL A 900 33.95 -47.76 -3.50
CA VAL A 900 34.24 -49.08 -4.08
C VAL A 900 33.01 -49.96 -3.91
N THR A 901 32.46 -50.43 -5.03
CA THR A 901 31.18 -51.16 -5.11
C THR A 901 31.33 -52.65 -5.40
N ASP A 902 32.52 -53.12 -5.73
CA ASP A 902 32.79 -54.52 -6.05
C ASP A 902 34.29 -54.84 -6.01
N ILE A 903 34.66 -56.07 -5.70
CA ILE A 903 36.05 -56.56 -5.73
C ILE A 903 36.03 -57.99 -6.30
N MET A 904 36.86 -58.25 -7.32
CA MET A 904 36.89 -59.53 -8.06
C MET A 904 37.73 -60.63 -7.40
N ASP A 905 38.36 -60.33 -6.26
CA ASP A 905 39.03 -61.29 -5.39
C ASP A 905 37.96 -62.16 -4.70
N PHE A 906 38.05 -63.49 -4.86
CA PHE A 906 37.00 -64.43 -4.39
C PHE A 906 36.74 -64.38 -2.88
N ASN A 907 37.70 -63.88 -2.09
CA ASN A 907 37.54 -63.69 -0.65
C ASN A 907 36.58 -62.55 -0.31
N TRP A 908 36.25 -61.69 -1.28
CA TRP A 908 35.37 -60.52 -1.11
C TRP A 908 34.01 -60.70 -1.79
N GLU A 909 33.80 -61.78 -2.55
CA GLU A 909 32.56 -62.01 -3.30
C GLU A 909 31.32 -61.93 -2.40
N THR A 910 31.33 -62.59 -1.24
CA THR A 910 30.21 -62.58 -0.28
C THR A 910 30.01 -61.26 0.47
N VAL A 911 30.91 -60.28 0.31
CA VAL A 911 30.64 -58.91 0.76
C VAL A 911 29.63 -58.24 -0.18
N PHE A 912 29.83 -58.40 -1.49
CA PHE A 912 29.07 -57.70 -2.52
C PHE A 912 27.94 -58.54 -3.12
N ARG A 913 27.96 -59.87 -2.96
CA ARG A 913 26.96 -60.82 -3.48
C ARG A 913 26.26 -61.58 -2.36
N LYS A 914 24.94 -61.78 -2.49
CA LYS A 914 24.15 -62.52 -1.49
C LYS A 914 24.56 -64.00 -1.35
N GLN A 915 25.16 -64.57 -2.39
CA GLN A 915 25.71 -65.93 -2.42
C GLN A 915 26.81 -66.01 -3.49
N LYS A 916 27.72 -66.98 -3.35
CA LYS A 916 28.85 -67.16 -4.29
C LYS A 916 28.37 -67.46 -5.71
N GLY A 917 29.08 -66.96 -6.72
CA GLY A 917 28.73 -67.03 -8.14
C GLY A 917 27.58 -66.12 -8.59
N SER A 918 26.70 -65.68 -7.69
CA SER A 918 25.54 -64.84 -8.02
C SER A 918 25.96 -63.45 -8.52
N SER A 919 25.13 -62.84 -9.36
CA SER A 919 25.25 -61.41 -9.69
C SER A 919 24.52 -60.51 -8.69
N GLU A 920 23.56 -61.05 -7.94
CA GLU A 920 22.65 -60.28 -7.10
C GLU A 920 23.39 -59.57 -5.95
N PRO A 921 23.28 -58.23 -5.84
CA PRO A 921 24.07 -57.46 -4.89
C PRO A 921 23.51 -57.54 -3.45
N THR A 922 24.41 -57.41 -2.48
CA THR A 922 24.06 -57.16 -1.06
C THR A 922 23.65 -55.72 -0.79
N GLY A 923 24.14 -54.77 -1.61
CA GLY A 923 24.06 -53.33 -1.36
C GLY A 923 25.27 -52.75 -0.62
N ASN A 924 26.19 -53.59 -0.12
CA ASN A 924 27.40 -53.14 0.56
C ASN A 924 28.36 -52.41 -0.39
N SER A 925 29.03 -51.38 0.11
CA SER A 925 30.11 -50.66 -0.61
C SER A 925 30.96 -49.84 0.36
N TYR A 926 32.22 -49.59 0.01
CA TYR A 926 33.20 -48.90 0.87
C TYR A 926 33.34 -47.44 0.43
N TRP A 927 32.86 -46.52 1.28
CA TRP A 927 32.82 -45.07 1.04
C TRP A 927 34.06 -44.36 1.57
N VAL A 928 34.39 -43.16 1.08
CA VAL A 928 35.48 -42.30 1.60
C VAL A 928 35.52 -42.22 3.13
N GLY A 929 34.35 -42.15 3.77
CA GLY A 929 34.19 -42.17 5.22
C GLY A 929 32.73 -42.40 5.60
N ASN A 930 32.35 -41.98 6.80
CA ASN A 930 30.99 -42.15 7.35
C ASN A 930 30.07 -40.93 7.12
N LYS A 931 30.49 -39.94 6.32
CA LYS A 931 29.71 -38.73 6.05
C LYS A 931 29.26 -38.57 4.61
N GLY A 932 28.15 -37.86 4.45
CA GLY A 932 27.57 -37.47 3.18
C GLY A 932 28.27 -36.27 2.54
N ILE A 933 27.59 -35.62 1.59
CA ILE A 933 28.21 -34.65 0.67
C ILE A 933 28.58 -33.32 1.36
N ASP A 934 27.85 -32.92 2.40
CA ASP A 934 28.05 -31.66 3.12
C ASP A 934 28.71 -31.86 4.50
N GLY A 935 28.75 -33.10 4.99
CA GLY A 935 29.37 -33.50 6.25
C GLY A 935 28.39 -34.11 7.27
N GLU A 936 27.13 -34.29 6.86
CA GLU A 936 26.06 -35.04 7.52
C GLU A 936 26.39 -36.54 7.65
N ALA A 937 25.71 -37.29 8.52
CA ALA A 937 25.97 -38.73 8.66
C ALA A 937 25.38 -39.53 7.47
N ARG A 938 26.21 -40.34 6.79
CA ARG A 938 25.80 -41.18 5.64
C ARG A 938 25.09 -42.47 6.05
N GLY A 939 25.29 -42.93 7.28
CA GLY A 939 24.64 -44.13 7.83
C GLY A 939 25.34 -45.47 7.54
N ASN A 940 26.46 -45.47 6.80
CA ASN A 940 27.35 -46.63 6.75
C ASN A 940 28.10 -46.78 8.09
N ALA A 941 28.39 -48.04 8.44
CA ALA A 941 29.15 -48.40 9.63
C ALA A 941 30.47 -49.10 9.23
N PHE A 942 31.43 -49.15 10.15
CA PHE A 942 32.62 -49.98 10.00
C PHE A 942 32.20 -51.45 9.74
N PRO A 943 32.79 -52.16 8.76
CA PRO A 943 34.03 -51.83 8.05
C PRO A 943 33.86 -51.09 6.70
N TYR A 944 32.66 -50.61 6.36
CA TYR A 944 32.31 -50.08 5.03
C TYR A 944 32.83 -48.65 4.75
N GLU A 945 34.12 -48.44 4.99
CA GLU A 945 34.88 -47.20 4.82
C GLU A 945 36.21 -47.48 4.07
N LEU A 946 36.75 -46.47 3.39
CA LEU A 946 38.01 -46.52 2.65
C LEU A 946 39.23 -46.17 3.53
N PRO A 947 40.44 -46.65 3.18
CA PRO A 947 40.73 -47.61 2.11
C PRO A 947 40.25 -49.02 2.46
N VAL A 948 39.94 -49.83 1.44
CA VAL A 948 39.76 -51.27 1.63
C VAL A 948 41.11 -51.91 1.93
N ARG A 949 41.17 -52.69 3.01
CA ARG A 949 42.44 -53.13 3.61
C ARG A 949 42.29 -54.46 4.37
N LYS A 950 43.41 -54.93 4.94
CA LYS A 950 43.39 -55.99 5.97
C LYS A 950 42.42 -55.63 7.09
N GLY A 951 41.43 -56.49 7.31
CA GLY A 951 40.38 -56.26 8.30
C GLY A 951 39.24 -55.32 7.88
N SER A 952 39.11 -55.00 6.59
CA SER A 952 37.88 -54.38 6.05
C SER A 952 36.79 -55.42 5.73
N HIS A 953 37.10 -56.73 5.73
CA HIS A 953 36.07 -57.75 5.49
C HIS A 953 35.12 -57.86 6.70
N PRO A 954 33.78 -57.86 6.51
CA PRO A 954 32.81 -57.87 7.61
C PRO A 954 32.72 -59.21 8.36
N ASP A 955 32.97 -60.34 7.69
CA ASP A 955 33.13 -61.63 8.39
C ASP A 955 34.50 -61.68 9.09
N SER A 956 34.47 -61.85 10.41
CA SER A 956 35.63 -61.92 11.29
C SER A 956 36.64 -63.03 10.98
N SER A 957 36.24 -64.08 10.28
CA SER A 957 37.13 -65.17 9.84
C SER A 957 38.15 -64.71 8.79
N TYR A 958 37.79 -63.70 7.99
CA TYR A 958 38.63 -63.10 6.93
C TYR A 958 39.44 -61.88 7.42
N LYS A 959 39.55 -61.62 8.73
CA LYS A 959 40.22 -60.44 9.30
C LYS A 959 41.71 -60.29 8.94
N ASN A 960 42.35 -61.37 8.46
CA ASN A 960 43.72 -61.40 7.95
C ASN A 960 43.84 -61.06 6.45
N VAL A 961 42.74 -61.12 5.69
CA VAL A 961 42.72 -60.94 4.23
C VAL A 961 42.75 -59.47 3.86
N ALA A 962 43.57 -59.15 2.86
CA ALA A 962 43.51 -57.94 2.05
C ALA A 962 43.46 -58.37 0.57
N VAL A 963 43.10 -57.46 -0.34
CA VAL A 963 42.97 -57.78 -1.77
C VAL A 963 44.34 -58.14 -2.37
N LYS A 964 44.40 -59.16 -3.23
CA LYS A 964 45.64 -59.52 -3.96
C LYS A 964 45.79 -58.76 -5.28
N THR A 965 47.04 -58.52 -5.71
CA THR A 965 47.33 -57.87 -7.00
C THR A 965 46.89 -58.76 -8.16
N GLY A 966 46.43 -58.17 -9.27
CA GLY A 966 45.84 -58.90 -10.40
C GLY A 966 44.31 -58.95 -10.40
N TYR A 967 43.66 -58.90 -9.23
CA TYR A 967 42.22 -58.68 -9.16
C TYR A 967 41.85 -57.21 -9.43
N ALA A 968 40.64 -57.01 -9.95
CA ALA A 968 40.06 -55.69 -10.16
C ALA A 968 39.09 -55.33 -9.04
N PHE A 969 38.94 -54.04 -8.77
CA PHE A 969 37.84 -53.47 -8.01
C PHE A 969 37.04 -52.49 -8.87
N LYS A 970 35.74 -52.43 -8.63
CA LYS A 970 34.83 -51.51 -9.32
C LYS A 970 34.46 -50.40 -8.36
N PHE A 971 34.36 -49.20 -8.89
CA PHE A 971 33.98 -48.02 -8.14
C PHE A 971 32.98 -47.18 -8.93
N ASN A 972 32.32 -46.25 -8.27
CA ASN A 972 31.69 -45.12 -8.93
C ASN A 972 31.82 -43.87 -8.06
N LEU A 973 31.52 -42.72 -8.67
CA LEU A 973 31.35 -41.45 -7.99
C LEU A 973 30.23 -40.65 -8.67
N LYS A 974 29.84 -39.52 -8.09
CA LYS A 974 28.81 -38.63 -8.64
C LYS A 974 29.37 -37.26 -8.98
N THR A 975 28.78 -36.64 -10.00
CA THR A 975 28.84 -35.18 -10.18
C THR A 975 27.43 -34.59 -10.20
N LYS A 976 27.32 -33.30 -9.90
CA LYS A 976 26.13 -32.48 -10.16
C LYS A 976 26.52 -31.17 -10.83
N GLY A 977 25.72 -30.69 -11.78
CA GLY A 977 26.00 -29.53 -12.62
C GLY A 977 26.22 -29.89 -14.09
N ASN A 978 27.00 -29.08 -14.81
CA ASN A 978 27.19 -29.15 -16.26
C ASN A 978 28.28 -30.18 -16.63
N MET A 979 28.03 -31.45 -16.29
CA MET A 979 28.94 -32.59 -16.53
C MET A 979 28.26 -33.65 -17.42
N PHE A 980 27.35 -33.21 -18.30
CA PHE A 980 26.47 -34.02 -19.13
C PHE A 980 26.77 -33.93 -20.64
N GLY A 981 27.80 -33.20 -21.08
CA GLY A 981 28.26 -33.14 -22.48
C GLY A 981 29.11 -34.35 -22.89
N SER A 982 29.45 -34.47 -24.18
CA SER A 982 30.29 -35.55 -24.72
C SER A 982 31.79 -35.33 -24.50
N GLY A 983 32.23 -34.09 -24.32
CA GLY A 983 33.61 -33.76 -23.93
C GLY A 983 33.91 -34.00 -22.45
N ASP A 984 32.88 -34.25 -21.64
CA ASP A 984 33.00 -34.31 -20.18
C ASP A 984 33.50 -35.69 -19.71
N GLY A 985 34.25 -35.68 -18.60
CA GLY A 985 34.78 -36.90 -17.99
C GLY A 985 35.32 -36.70 -16.59
N ILE A 986 35.70 -37.82 -15.95
CA ILE A 986 36.48 -37.82 -14.70
C ILE A 986 37.90 -38.21 -15.03
N HIS A 987 38.87 -37.41 -14.60
CA HIS A 987 40.29 -37.77 -14.60
C HIS A 987 40.64 -38.29 -13.21
N LEU A 988 41.21 -39.50 -13.12
CA LEU A 988 41.83 -40.00 -11.90
C LEU A 988 43.32 -40.24 -12.16
N LYS A 989 44.17 -39.87 -11.21
CA LYS A 989 45.62 -40.04 -11.31
C LYS A 989 46.09 -41.00 -10.21
N PRO A 990 46.24 -42.31 -10.51
CA PRO A 990 46.79 -43.27 -9.55
C PRO A 990 48.23 -42.94 -9.17
N THR A 991 48.49 -42.85 -7.86
CA THR A 991 49.83 -42.82 -7.26
C THR A 991 50.00 -44.01 -6.31
N PHE A 992 51.25 -44.42 -6.11
CA PHE A 992 51.58 -45.66 -5.39
C PHE A 992 52.45 -45.39 -4.18
N TYR A 993 52.05 -45.94 -3.04
CA TYR A 993 52.84 -45.92 -1.81
C TYR A 993 53.09 -47.33 -1.31
N PHE A 994 54.23 -47.58 -0.69
CA PHE A 994 54.48 -48.81 0.06
C PHE A 994 54.60 -48.49 1.54
N THR A 995 54.09 -49.37 2.40
CA THR A 995 54.31 -49.36 3.85
C THR A 995 54.63 -50.79 4.29
N ASP A 996 55.54 -50.96 5.26
CA ASP A 996 55.90 -52.31 5.73
C ASP A 996 54.76 -52.97 6.54
N SER A 997 54.90 -54.26 6.82
CA SER A 997 53.89 -55.06 7.54
C SER A 997 53.60 -54.58 8.98
N LYS A 998 54.43 -53.66 9.52
CA LYS A 998 54.27 -53.03 10.83
C LYS A 998 53.64 -51.63 10.75
N GLY A 999 53.17 -51.21 9.56
CA GLY A 999 52.63 -49.87 9.31
C GLY A 999 53.67 -48.76 9.32
N GLN A 1000 54.96 -49.13 9.26
CA GLN A 1000 56.07 -48.19 9.27
C GLN A 1000 56.58 -47.93 7.84
N LYS A 1001 57.49 -46.96 7.72
CA LYS A 1001 58.23 -46.62 6.48
C LYS A 1001 57.34 -46.34 5.25
N ARG A 1002 56.16 -45.73 5.45
CA ARG A 1002 55.29 -45.32 4.34
C ARG A 1002 56.05 -44.34 3.42
N GLN A 1003 56.23 -44.73 2.16
CA GLN A 1003 56.97 -43.98 1.15
C GLN A 1003 56.28 -44.08 -0.22
N GLU A 1004 56.52 -43.12 -1.12
CA GLU A 1004 56.11 -43.26 -2.52
C GLU A 1004 57.03 -44.30 -3.22
N VAL A 1005 56.49 -45.04 -4.18
CA VAL A 1005 57.20 -46.11 -4.88
C VAL A 1005 57.01 -46.02 -6.39
N ASP A 1006 58.02 -46.49 -7.13
CA ASP A 1006 57.85 -46.85 -8.53
C ASP A 1006 57.52 -48.35 -8.63
N VAL A 1007 56.50 -48.67 -9.42
CA VAL A 1007 55.94 -50.02 -9.56
C VAL A 1007 56.21 -50.52 -10.98
N TYR A 1008 56.76 -51.73 -11.08
CA TYR A 1008 57.14 -52.38 -12.31
C TYR A 1008 56.37 -53.69 -12.53
N TYR A 1009 56.13 -54.05 -13.79
CA TYR A 1009 55.48 -55.29 -14.20
C TYR A 1009 56.13 -55.90 -15.45
N HIS A 1010 55.70 -57.10 -15.85
CA HIS A 1010 56.14 -57.79 -17.07
C HIS A 1010 54.99 -57.91 -18.07
N THR A 1011 55.29 -57.80 -19.36
CA THR A 1011 54.53 -58.47 -20.43
C THR A 1011 55.37 -59.62 -21.00
N ASP A 1012 54.80 -60.39 -21.93
CA ASP A 1012 55.50 -61.49 -22.59
C ASP A 1012 56.66 -61.00 -23.47
N GLU A 1013 56.58 -59.78 -24.00
CA GLU A 1013 57.59 -59.15 -24.85
C GLU A 1013 58.64 -58.34 -24.07
N ARG A 1014 58.30 -57.79 -22.89
CA ARG A 1014 59.24 -56.93 -22.12
C ARG A 1014 59.08 -57.07 -20.61
N LYS A 1015 60.21 -57.34 -19.95
CA LYS A 1015 60.35 -57.35 -18.49
C LYS A 1015 60.62 -55.95 -17.93
N PHE A 1016 60.32 -55.77 -16.64
CA PHE A 1016 60.47 -54.54 -15.86
C PHE A 1016 60.02 -53.26 -16.60
N ILE A 1017 58.78 -53.25 -17.09
CA ILE A 1017 58.09 -52.03 -17.52
C ILE A 1017 57.66 -51.25 -16.28
N ARG A 1018 58.03 -49.97 -16.16
CA ARG A 1018 57.52 -49.11 -15.07
C ARG A 1018 56.12 -48.61 -15.43
N ILE A 1019 55.18 -48.70 -14.50
CA ILE A 1019 53.86 -48.09 -14.67
C ILE A 1019 54.02 -46.58 -14.93
N GLY A 1020 53.36 -46.08 -15.97
CA GLY A 1020 53.43 -44.69 -16.40
C GLY A 1020 54.73 -44.22 -17.06
N SER A 1021 55.64 -45.11 -17.45
CA SER A 1021 56.74 -44.74 -18.37
C SER A 1021 56.31 -44.77 -19.84
N ALA A 1022 57.18 -44.32 -20.75
CA ALA A 1022 56.91 -44.36 -22.21
C ALA A 1022 56.73 -45.81 -22.75
N GLU A 1023 57.22 -46.79 -21.99
CA GLU A 1023 57.00 -48.22 -22.19
C GLU A 1023 55.60 -48.72 -21.79
N ASP A 1024 54.87 -48.02 -20.91
CA ASP A 1024 53.56 -48.46 -20.40
C ASP A 1024 52.46 -48.23 -21.45
N LYS A 1025 52.47 -49.14 -22.43
CA LYS A 1025 51.53 -49.18 -23.56
C LYS A 1025 50.24 -49.94 -23.23
N VAL A 1026 50.14 -50.58 -22.06
CA VAL A 1026 48.93 -51.31 -21.67
C VAL A 1026 47.79 -50.31 -21.47
N ARG A 1027 46.59 -50.69 -21.91
CA ARG A 1027 45.37 -49.88 -21.78
C ARG A 1027 44.31 -50.62 -20.98
N ARG A 1028 43.61 -49.84 -20.17
CA ARG A 1028 42.49 -50.27 -19.33
C ARG A 1028 41.19 -50.06 -20.09
N SER A 1029 40.30 -51.03 -20.02
CA SER A 1029 38.93 -50.93 -20.53
C SER A 1029 37.96 -51.54 -19.53
N MET A 1030 36.68 -51.14 -19.61
CA MET A 1030 35.60 -51.71 -18.80
C MET A 1030 34.26 -51.68 -19.55
N GLU A 1031 33.33 -52.52 -19.12
CA GLU A 1031 31.94 -52.52 -19.58
C GLU A 1031 31.03 -51.80 -18.58
N LEU A 1032 30.09 -50.99 -19.08
CA LEU A 1032 29.08 -50.32 -18.27
C LEU A 1032 27.99 -51.31 -17.84
N ASN A 1033 27.43 -52.06 -18.80
CA ASN A 1033 26.41 -53.08 -18.56
C ASN A 1033 27.05 -54.47 -18.27
N ALA A 1034 28.08 -54.49 -17.43
CA ALA A 1034 28.73 -55.72 -16.96
C ALA A 1034 27.85 -56.41 -15.90
N ARG A 1035 27.73 -57.75 -15.97
CA ARG A 1035 26.94 -58.60 -15.04
C ARG A 1035 27.08 -58.20 -13.56
N LEU A 1036 28.29 -57.93 -13.11
CA LEU A 1036 28.58 -57.64 -11.69
C LEU A 1036 28.45 -56.16 -11.31
N ARG A 1037 28.31 -55.24 -12.28
CA ARG A 1037 28.10 -53.81 -12.00
C ARG A 1037 26.65 -53.48 -11.60
N ASN A 1038 25.68 -54.31 -12.00
CA ASN A 1038 24.25 -54.17 -11.66
C ASN A 1038 23.67 -52.76 -11.92
N VAL A 1039 24.12 -52.10 -13.00
CA VAL A 1039 23.46 -50.88 -13.49
C VAL A 1039 22.11 -51.30 -14.07
N PRO A 1040 20.96 -50.74 -13.62
CA PRO A 1040 19.67 -51.09 -14.19
C PRO A 1040 19.64 -50.72 -15.68
N GLU A 1041 19.24 -51.66 -16.54
CA GLU A 1041 19.27 -51.44 -18.00
C GLU A 1041 18.40 -50.22 -18.39
N GLN A 1042 17.24 -50.06 -17.77
CA GLN A 1042 16.39 -48.87 -17.93
C GLN A 1042 17.14 -47.56 -17.66
N ARG A 1043 18.00 -47.49 -16.63
CA ARG A 1043 18.80 -46.28 -16.33
C ARG A 1043 19.79 -45.94 -17.45
N ILE A 1044 20.28 -46.95 -18.19
CA ILE A 1044 21.14 -46.74 -19.36
C ILE A 1044 20.31 -46.18 -20.52
N LEU A 1045 19.09 -46.72 -20.73
CA LEU A 1045 18.15 -46.24 -21.75
C LEU A 1045 17.67 -44.81 -21.47
N ASP A 1046 17.31 -44.50 -20.23
CA ASP A 1046 16.87 -43.17 -19.78
C ASP A 1046 18.00 -42.15 -19.92
N ALA A 1047 19.24 -42.53 -19.57
CA ALA A 1047 20.40 -41.66 -19.71
C ALA A 1047 20.72 -41.37 -21.19
N ALA A 1048 20.63 -42.37 -22.07
CA ALA A 1048 20.77 -42.20 -23.51
C ALA A 1048 19.65 -41.32 -24.09
N GLY A 1049 18.41 -41.49 -23.62
CA GLY A 1049 17.26 -40.68 -24.02
C GLY A 1049 17.40 -39.22 -23.60
N ALA A 1050 17.73 -38.94 -22.34
CA ALA A 1050 17.94 -37.57 -21.87
C ALA A 1050 19.18 -36.91 -22.49
N PHE A 1051 20.24 -37.68 -22.81
CA PHE A 1051 21.35 -37.17 -23.62
C PHE A 1051 20.90 -36.83 -25.04
N TYR A 1052 20.06 -37.67 -25.65
CA TYR A 1052 19.47 -37.36 -26.95
C TYR A 1052 18.66 -36.07 -26.93
N GLU A 1053 17.73 -35.87 -26.00
CA GLU A 1053 16.90 -34.64 -25.97
C GLU A 1053 17.74 -33.36 -25.81
N LEU A 1054 18.82 -33.42 -25.01
CA LEU A 1054 19.72 -32.28 -24.78
C LEU A 1054 20.54 -31.87 -26.00
N PHE A 1055 20.85 -32.84 -26.87
CA PHE A 1055 21.75 -32.66 -28.00
C PHE A 1055 21.07 -32.96 -29.34
N ALA A 1056 19.73 -33.06 -29.38
CA ALA A 1056 18.96 -33.50 -30.54
C ALA A 1056 19.25 -32.71 -31.82
N SER A 1057 19.47 -31.40 -31.71
CA SER A 1057 19.87 -30.51 -32.81
C SER A 1057 21.26 -30.79 -33.40
N SER A 1058 22.03 -31.71 -32.79
CA SER A 1058 23.33 -32.20 -33.27
C SER A 1058 23.34 -33.70 -33.61
N MET A 1059 22.19 -34.39 -33.48
CA MET A 1059 22.09 -35.84 -33.72
C MET A 1059 21.74 -36.16 -35.17
N SER A 1060 22.53 -37.03 -35.80
CA SER A 1060 22.29 -37.50 -37.18
C SER A 1060 21.50 -38.82 -37.27
N ILE A 1061 21.18 -39.45 -36.15
CA ILE A 1061 20.37 -40.68 -36.06
C ILE A 1061 19.17 -40.44 -35.15
N GLY A 1062 18.01 -41.03 -35.45
CA GLY A 1062 16.79 -40.81 -34.68
C GLY A 1062 16.84 -41.40 -33.27
N ARG A 1063 16.16 -40.74 -32.33
CA ARG A 1063 16.08 -41.06 -30.88
C ARG A 1063 16.16 -42.56 -30.53
N GLN A 1064 15.28 -43.38 -31.11
CA GLN A 1064 15.21 -44.79 -30.78
C GLN A 1064 16.47 -45.56 -31.20
N ALA A 1065 16.98 -45.30 -32.41
CA ALA A 1065 18.24 -45.87 -32.89
C ALA A 1065 19.44 -45.38 -32.06
N TYR A 1066 19.42 -44.13 -31.58
CA TYR A 1066 20.43 -43.60 -30.67
C TYR A 1066 20.47 -44.37 -29.33
N ILE A 1067 19.29 -44.58 -28.72
CA ILE A 1067 19.15 -45.34 -27.47
C ILE A 1067 19.59 -46.79 -27.66
N GLU A 1068 19.23 -47.43 -28.77
CA GLU A 1068 19.65 -48.79 -29.11
C GLU A 1068 21.15 -48.91 -29.43
N GLU A 1069 21.77 -47.90 -30.04
CA GLU A 1069 23.22 -47.84 -30.22
C GLU A 1069 23.94 -47.67 -28.88
N TRP A 1070 23.51 -46.74 -28.03
CA TRP A 1070 24.07 -46.54 -26.68
C TRP A 1070 23.92 -47.81 -25.82
N ALA A 1071 22.77 -48.48 -25.87
CA ALA A 1071 22.54 -49.74 -25.14
C ALA A 1071 23.46 -50.88 -25.63
N ARG A 1072 23.76 -50.93 -26.94
CA ARG A 1072 24.74 -51.86 -27.53
C ARG A 1072 26.18 -51.47 -27.20
N ALA A 1073 26.50 -50.17 -27.13
CA ALA A 1073 27.82 -49.66 -26.74
C ALA A 1073 28.13 -49.92 -25.26
N ALA A 1074 27.15 -49.75 -24.37
CA ALA A 1074 27.26 -50.05 -22.94
C ALA A 1074 27.60 -51.52 -22.63
N LYS A 1075 27.30 -52.43 -23.57
CA LYS A 1075 27.62 -53.87 -23.52
C LYS A 1075 28.96 -54.22 -24.19
N LYS A 1076 29.80 -53.22 -24.51
CA LYS A 1076 31.16 -53.40 -25.09
C LYS A 1076 32.23 -52.77 -24.19
N PRO A 1077 33.48 -53.29 -24.21
CA PRO A 1077 34.59 -52.65 -23.52
C PRO A 1077 34.88 -51.23 -24.01
N THR A 1078 34.75 -50.26 -23.10
CA THR A 1078 35.13 -48.86 -23.31
C THR A 1078 36.51 -48.61 -22.70
N THR A 1079 37.43 -48.02 -23.44
CA THR A 1079 38.77 -47.65 -22.96
C THR A 1079 38.70 -46.53 -21.92
N ILE A 1080 39.35 -46.73 -20.77
CA ILE A 1080 39.37 -45.83 -19.61
C ILE A 1080 40.78 -45.40 -19.16
N GLY A 1081 41.84 -45.68 -19.93
CA GLY A 1081 43.19 -45.12 -19.68
C GLY A 1081 44.31 -46.17 -19.59
N SER A 1082 45.28 -45.95 -18.70
CA SER A 1082 46.41 -46.84 -18.36
C SER A 1082 46.41 -47.18 -16.86
N TYR A 1083 47.51 -47.75 -16.33
CA TYR A 1083 47.66 -47.94 -14.89
C TYR A 1083 47.99 -46.65 -14.12
N SER A 1084 48.49 -45.59 -14.78
CA SER A 1084 48.92 -44.32 -14.17
C SER A 1084 48.05 -43.11 -14.55
N ASP A 1085 47.18 -43.25 -15.55
CA ASP A 1085 46.34 -42.18 -16.09
C ASP A 1085 44.97 -42.76 -16.43
N LEU A 1086 43.94 -42.46 -15.62
CA LEU A 1086 42.58 -42.95 -15.85
C LEU A 1086 41.68 -41.81 -16.30
N PHE A 1087 40.88 -42.06 -17.33
CA PHE A 1087 39.87 -41.14 -17.79
C PHE A 1087 38.55 -41.89 -18.00
N LEU A 1088 37.51 -41.50 -17.27
CA LEU A 1088 36.16 -42.02 -17.45
C LEU A 1088 35.42 -41.14 -18.47
N PRO A 1089 35.27 -41.54 -19.74
CA PRO A 1089 34.52 -40.78 -20.74
C PRO A 1089 33.01 -40.89 -20.51
N TYR A 1090 32.24 -40.04 -21.18
CA TYR A 1090 30.77 -40.02 -21.08
C TYR A 1090 30.07 -41.38 -21.27
N HIS A 1091 30.65 -42.28 -22.08
CA HIS A 1091 30.15 -43.65 -22.31
C HIS A 1091 30.04 -44.52 -21.05
N VAL A 1092 30.77 -44.19 -19.96
CA VAL A 1092 30.72 -44.93 -18.69
C VAL A 1092 30.03 -44.13 -17.57
N ARG A 1093 29.05 -43.30 -17.92
CA ARG A 1093 28.15 -42.63 -16.96
C ARG A 1093 26.67 -42.97 -17.19
N THR A 1094 25.86 -42.78 -16.16
CA THR A 1094 24.39 -42.68 -16.28
C THR A 1094 23.90 -41.41 -15.59
N PHE A 1095 22.70 -40.97 -15.94
CA PHE A 1095 22.02 -39.86 -15.28
C PHE A 1095 21.12 -40.35 -14.13
N ILE A 1096 21.01 -39.56 -13.06
CA ILE A 1096 20.28 -39.87 -11.82
C ILE A 1096 19.67 -38.61 -11.15
N GLY A 1097 19.45 -37.53 -11.90
CA GLY A 1097 18.79 -36.32 -11.40
C GLY A 1097 17.27 -36.48 -11.21
N PRO A 1098 16.56 -35.43 -10.78
CA PRO A 1098 15.10 -35.47 -10.64
C PRO A 1098 14.41 -35.70 -11.99
N ALA A 1099 13.60 -36.77 -12.07
CA ALA A 1099 12.75 -37.11 -13.21
C ALA A 1099 11.34 -36.49 -13.15
N SER A 1100 11.02 -35.74 -12.09
CA SER A 1100 9.81 -34.94 -11.96
C SER A 1100 10.21 -33.52 -11.60
N VAL A 1101 9.70 -32.55 -12.36
CA VAL A 1101 10.07 -31.13 -12.26
C VAL A 1101 8.86 -30.22 -12.47
N PRO A 1102 8.93 -28.94 -12.06
CA PRO A 1102 7.90 -27.96 -12.34
C PRO A 1102 7.69 -27.70 -13.83
N THR A 1103 6.46 -27.35 -14.21
CA THR A 1103 6.11 -26.90 -15.56
C THR A 1103 7.05 -25.78 -16.04
N GLY A 1104 7.64 -25.96 -17.22
CA GLY A 1104 8.60 -25.02 -17.80
C GLY A 1104 10.07 -25.38 -17.57
N VAL A 1105 10.37 -26.34 -16.69
CA VAL A 1105 11.70 -26.95 -16.54
C VAL A 1105 11.84 -28.11 -17.53
N SER A 1106 13.02 -28.26 -18.16
CA SER A 1106 13.31 -29.40 -19.02
C SER A 1106 13.64 -30.64 -18.18
N GLU A 1107 12.78 -31.66 -18.25
CA GLU A 1107 13.00 -32.97 -17.62
C GLU A 1107 14.35 -33.59 -18.02
N ALA A 1108 14.75 -33.50 -19.29
CA ALA A 1108 16.02 -34.02 -19.76
C ALA A 1108 17.23 -33.29 -19.12
N ARG A 1109 17.18 -31.95 -19.02
CA ARG A 1109 18.21 -31.13 -18.36
C ARG A 1109 18.27 -31.37 -16.85
N ALA A 1110 17.13 -31.70 -16.25
CA ALA A 1110 17.03 -31.97 -14.82
C ALA A 1110 17.47 -33.39 -14.47
N TYR A 1111 17.06 -34.41 -15.23
CA TYR A 1111 17.53 -35.77 -15.07
C TYR A 1111 19.05 -35.86 -15.33
N SER A 1112 19.56 -35.17 -16.35
CA SER A 1112 21.00 -35.13 -16.65
C SER A 1112 21.83 -34.32 -15.65
N SER A 1113 21.20 -33.54 -14.77
CA SER A 1113 21.90 -32.61 -13.86
C SER A 1113 22.75 -33.29 -12.79
N ILE A 1114 22.47 -34.56 -12.48
CA ILE A 1114 23.28 -35.40 -11.59
C ILE A 1114 23.73 -36.62 -12.38
N GLN A 1115 25.04 -36.84 -12.45
CA GLN A 1115 25.65 -37.90 -13.25
C GLN A 1115 26.39 -38.87 -12.33
N GLN A 1116 26.21 -40.18 -12.54
CA GLN A 1116 26.92 -41.25 -11.84
C GLN A 1116 27.94 -41.86 -12.79
N TRP A 1117 29.23 -41.79 -12.43
CA TRP A 1117 30.37 -42.18 -13.25
C TRP A 1117 30.95 -43.49 -12.73
N TYR A 1118 31.01 -44.51 -13.58
CA TYR A 1118 31.45 -45.86 -13.20
C TYR A 1118 32.88 -46.11 -13.67
N GLY A 1119 33.69 -46.69 -12.79
CA GLY A 1119 35.09 -47.03 -13.05
C GLY A 1119 35.46 -48.46 -12.66
N GLU A 1120 36.64 -48.88 -13.07
CA GLU A 1120 37.23 -50.17 -12.74
C GLU A 1120 38.76 -50.04 -12.70
N TYR A 1121 39.40 -50.48 -11.61
CA TYR A 1121 40.85 -50.39 -11.46
C TYR A 1121 41.44 -51.64 -10.82
N ASN A 1122 42.70 -51.91 -11.14
CA ASN A 1122 43.30 -53.23 -11.17
C ASN A 1122 44.79 -53.01 -11.44
N LEU A 1123 45.66 -53.70 -10.72
CA LEU A 1123 47.10 -53.73 -11.01
C LEU A 1123 47.47 -55.07 -11.67
N PRO A 1124 48.56 -55.14 -12.47
CA PRO A 1124 49.09 -56.41 -12.97
C PRO A 1124 49.28 -57.44 -11.86
N ALA A 1125 49.11 -58.73 -12.18
CA ALA A 1125 49.06 -59.77 -11.15
C ALA A 1125 50.37 -59.91 -10.36
N LYS A 1126 51.52 -59.87 -11.06
CA LYS A 1126 52.85 -59.90 -10.44
C LYS A 1126 53.52 -58.54 -10.60
N LEU A 1127 53.92 -57.94 -9.47
CA LEU A 1127 54.54 -56.62 -9.40
C LEU A 1127 55.95 -56.69 -8.82
N TYR A 1128 56.75 -55.67 -9.14
CA TYR A 1128 58.07 -55.44 -8.54
C TYR A 1128 58.12 -53.99 -8.08
N ILE A 1129 58.24 -53.78 -6.76
CA ILE A 1129 58.04 -52.49 -6.12
C ILE A 1129 59.41 -52.00 -5.59
N VAL A 1130 59.77 -50.75 -5.89
CA VAL A 1130 61.01 -50.12 -5.41
C VAL A 1130 60.75 -48.69 -4.92
N PRO A 1131 61.60 -48.12 -4.05
CA PRO A 1131 61.49 -46.71 -3.65
C PRO A 1131 61.43 -45.77 -4.86
N LYS A 1132 60.73 -44.64 -4.72
CA LYS A 1132 60.53 -43.69 -5.83
C LYS A 1132 61.86 -43.27 -6.47
N GLY A 1133 61.96 -43.37 -7.80
CA GLY A 1133 63.17 -42.99 -8.54
C GLY A 1133 64.33 -44.01 -8.47
N PHE A 1134 64.12 -45.20 -7.90
CA PHE A 1134 65.13 -46.27 -7.88
C PHE A 1134 65.34 -46.86 -9.29
N GLU A 1135 66.42 -46.47 -9.95
CA GLU A 1135 66.74 -46.92 -11.31
C GLU A 1135 67.19 -48.38 -11.36
N LEU A 1136 66.30 -49.26 -11.83
CA LEU A 1136 66.61 -50.66 -12.13
C LEU A 1136 67.73 -50.82 -13.19
N SER A 1137 67.83 -49.88 -14.13
CA SER A 1137 68.88 -49.83 -15.17
C SER A 1137 70.30 -49.69 -14.61
N LYS A 1138 70.44 -49.20 -13.37
CA LYS A 1138 71.75 -49.05 -12.68
C LYS A 1138 72.10 -50.24 -11.79
N GLN A 1139 71.25 -51.28 -11.74
CA GLN A 1139 71.48 -52.48 -10.93
C GLN A 1139 72.14 -53.59 -11.76
N PHE A 1140 73.31 -54.07 -11.35
CA PHE A 1140 74.02 -55.14 -12.03
C PHE A 1140 73.26 -56.49 -11.93
N SER A 1141 73.00 -57.12 -13.08
CA SER A 1141 72.59 -58.53 -13.24
C SER A 1141 71.59 -59.08 -12.22
N PHE A 1142 70.49 -58.36 -11.98
CA PHE A 1142 69.44 -58.76 -11.05
C PHE A 1142 68.38 -59.69 -11.69
N ASN A 1143 67.49 -60.25 -10.86
CA ASN A 1143 66.36 -61.06 -11.28
C ASN A 1143 65.11 -60.80 -10.41
N ASP A 1144 63.98 -61.43 -10.74
CA ASP A 1144 62.68 -61.35 -10.04
C ASP A 1144 62.76 -61.51 -8.49
N LYS A 1145 63.79 -62.20 -7.97
CA LYS A 1145 64.01 -62.49 -6.55
C LYS A 1145 64.96 -61.50 -5.86
N ALA A 1146 65.41 -60.43 -6.53
CA ALA A 1146 66.36 -59.46 -5.96
C ALA A 1146 65.88 -58.87 -4.61
N PRO A 1147 66.79 -58.60 -3.65
CA PRO A 1147 66.43 -58.23 -2.28
C PRO A 1147 65.98 -56.77 -2.13
N PHE A 1148 66.28 -55.90 -3.09
CA PHE A 1148 65.84 -54.50 -3.07
C PHE A 1148 64.36 -54.29 -3.43
N PHE A 1149 63.68 -55.33 -3.95
CA PHE A 1149 62.24 -55.27 -4.19
C PHE A 1149 61.45 -55.39 -2.88
N LEU A 1150 60.58 -54.41 -2.64
CA LEU A 1150 59.75 -54.29 -1.44
C LEU A 1150 58.61 -55.32 -1.51
N ARG A 1151 58.58 -56.28 -0.56
CA ARG A 1151 57.61 -57.40 -0.51
C ARG A 1151 56.91 -57.55 0.85
N ASP A 1152 57.63 -57.38 1.97
CA ASP A 1152 57.07 -57.49 3.32
C ASP A 1152 56.27 -56.23 3.70
N GLY A 1153 55.01 -56.17 3.24
CA GLY A 1153 54.14 -55.04 3.50
C GLY A 1153 52.94 -54.93 2.56
N PHE A 1154 52.48 -53.70 2.38
CA PHE A 1154 51.30 -53.37 1.58
C PHE A 1154 51.63 -52.32 0.50
N LEU A 1155 51.14 -52.56 -0.71
CA LEU A 1155 51.10 -51.58 -1.79
C LEU A 1155 49.75 -50.84 -1.72
N ILE A 1156 49.81 -49.53 -1.56
CA ILE A 1156 48.66 -48.65 -1.41
C ILE A 1156 48.43 -47.93 -2.74
N VAL A 1157 47.21 -48.06 -3.27
CA VAL A 1157 46.74 -47.25 -4.40
C VAL A 1157 46.01 -46.02 -3.86
N ASN A 1158 46.49 -44.85 -4.29
CA ASN A 1158 45.96 -43.54 -3.94
C ASN A 1158 45.47 -42.83 -5.23
N PHE A 1159 44.27 -42.27 -5.22
CA PHE A 1159 43.68 -41.54 -6.35
C PHE A 1159 43.54 -40.05 -6.04
N ASP A 1160 44.19 -39.20 -6.84
CA ASP A 1160 43.75 -37.83 -7.07
C ASP A 1160 42.60 -37.83 -8.09
N ILE A 1161 41.57 -37.01 -7.90
CA ILE A 1161 40.32 -37.05 -8.67
C ILE A 1161 39.87 -35.64 -9.09
N GLU A 1162 39.64 -35.49 -10.39
CA GLU A 1162 39.35 -34.23 -11.07
C GLU A 1162 38.21 -34.38 -12.07
N THR A 1163 37.42 -33.32 -12.28
CA THR A 1163 36.44 -33.28 -13.39
C THR A 1163 37.01 -32.53 -14.59
N VAL A 1164 36.75 -33.06 -15.77
CA VAL A 1164 37.11 -32.45 -17.06
C VAL A 1164 35.83 -32.06 -17.78
N ARG A 1165 35.76 -30.80 -18.23
CA ARG A 1165 34.70 -30.26 -19.07
C ARG A 1165 35.23 -29.98 -20.48
N ASP A 1166 34.40 -30.18 -21.51
CA ASP A 1166 34.72 -29.87 -22.92
C ASP A 1166 36.07 -30.46 -23.40
N GLY A 1167 36.47 -31.62 -22.88
CA GLY A 1167 37.74 -32.28 -23.20
C GLY A 1167 39.00 -31.62 -22.64
N GLN A 1168 38.89 -30.54 -21.85
CA GLN A 1168 40.03 -29.72 -21.42
C GLN A 1168 40.84 -30.36 -20.26
N LYS A 1169 41.46 -31.52 -20.49
CA LYS A 1169 42.23 -32.27 -19.46
C LYS A 1169 43.32 -31.47 -18.75
N GLY A 1170 43.90 -30.45 -19.41
CA GLY A 1170 44.89 -29.56 -18.80
C GLY A 1170 44.31 -28.43 -17.93
N LYS A 1171 42.98 -28.36 -17.78
CA LYS A 1171 42.25 -27.38 -16.96
C LYS A 1171 41.08 -28.07 -16.24
N PRO A 1172 41.33 -28.77 -15.13
CA PRO A 1172 40.28 -29.39 -14.33
C PRO A 1172 39.22 -28.37 -13.92
N HIS A 1173 37.94 -28.70 -14.02
CA HIS A 1173 36.85 -27.80 -13.62
C HIS A 1173 36.67 -27.82 -12.10
N LEU A 1174 36.53 -29.01 -11.52
CA LEU A 1174 36.44 -29.27 -10.08
C LEU A 1174 37.50 -30.28 -9.63
N GLN A 1175 37.88 -30.24 -8.36
CA GLN A 1175 38.82 -31.19 -7.75
C GLN A 1175 38.27 -31.75 -6.44
N TYR A 1176 38.51 -33.05 -6.18
CA TYR A 1176 37.97 -33.75 -5.00
C TYR A 1176 38.80 -33.49 -3.73
N ILE A 1177 40.13 -33.38 -3.87
CA ILE A 1177 41.09 -33.34 -2.74
C ILE A 1177 41.85 -32.00 -2.69
N GLN A 1178 42.20 -31.44 -3.85
CA GLN A 1178 43.17 -30.35 -4.00
C GLN A 1178 42.54 -28.98 -4.37
N ALA A 1179 41.21 -28.84 -4.33
CA ALA A 1179 40.55 -27.57 -4.62
C ALA A 1179 40.97 -26.48 -3.60
N PRO A 1180 41.23 -25.22 -4.02
CA PRO A 1180 41.83 -24.20 -3.14
C PRO A 1180 41.00 -23.80 -1.91
N LEU A 1181 39.69 -24.07 -1.91
CA LEU A 1181 38.76 -23.68 -0.85
C LEU A 1181 38.15 -24.86 -0.08
N THR A 1182 38.34 -26.11 -0.54
CA THR A 1182 37.66 -27.26 0.07
C THR A 1182 38.34 -28.59 -0.25
N ASN A 1183 38.12 -29.59 0.60
CA ASN A 1183 38.59 -30.95 0.41
C ASN A 1183 37.42 -31.90 0.69
N GLN A 1184 36.82 -32.42 -0.38
CA GLN A 1184 35.62 -33.26 -0.30
C GLN A 1184 35.93 -34.60 0.38
N TRP A 1185 37.15 -35.12 0.21
CA TRP A 1185 37.58 -36.38 0.82
C TRP A 1185 37.54 -36.31 2.36
N LYS A 1186 37.98 -35.18 2.94
CA LYS A 1186 37.85 -34.89 4.38
C LYS A 1186 36.41 -34.56 4.79
N ARG A 1187 35.64 -33.86 3.95
CA ARG A 1187 34.22 -33.53 4.22
C ARG A 1187 33.36 -34.79 4.37
N GLU A 1188 33.61 -35.80 3.54
CA GLU A 1188 32.98 -37.14 3.58
C GLU A 1188 33.51 -38.05 4.71
N GLY A 1189 34.39 -37.55 5.58
CA GLY A 1189 34.75 -38.19 6.84
C GLY A 1189 35.92 -39.18 6.75
N SER A 1190 36.86 -38.96 5.83
CA SER A 1190 38.11 -39.74 5.78
C SER A 1190 38.86 -39.71 7.12
N ARG A 1191 39.59 -40.79 7.42
CA ARG A 1191 40.40 -40.91 8.64
C ARG A 1191 41.88 -40.65 8.33
N PRO A 1192 42.65 -39.98 9.21
CA PRO A 1192 44.09 -39.77 9.00
C PRO A 1192 44.93 -41.04 9.28
N GLN A 1193 44.38 -42.01 10.00
CA GLN A 1193 45.02 -43.30 10.29
C GLN A 1193 43.96 -44.36 10.60
N PHE A 1194 44.35 -45.63 10.57
CA PHE A 1194 43.56 -46.75 11.10
C PHE A 1194 44.43 -47.69 11.94
N THR A 1195 43.79 -48.43 12.84
CA THR A 1195 44.39 -49.61 13.50
C THR A 1195 43.76 -50.87 12.91
N ASP A 1196 44.58 -51.89 12.67
CA ASP A 1196 44.16 -53.17 12.10
C ASP A 1196 43.66 -54.16 13.19
N PRO A 1197 43.11 -55.34 12.83
CA PRO A 1197 42.65 -56.35 13.80
C PRO A 1197 43.74 -57.00 14.66
N TYR A 1198 45.00 -56.54 14.55
CA TYR A 1198 46.19 -57.04 15.24
C TYR A 1198 46.88 -55.94 16.07
N GLY A 1199 46.29 -54.75 16.16
CA GLY A 1199 46.83 -53.61 16.92
C GLY A 1199 47.86 -52.76 16.16
N ILE A 1200 48.14 -53.06 14.88
CA ILE A 1200 49.09 -52.31 14.07
C ILE A 1200 48.41 -51.07 13.50
N THR A 1201 49.00 -49.90 13.69
CA THR A 1201 48.44 -48.61 13.23
C THR A 1201 49.15 -48.12 11.98
N PHE A 1202 48.37 -47.74 10.97
CA PHE A 1202 48.82 -47.33 9.64
C PHE A 1202 48.37 -45.88 9.36
N GLN A 1203 49.28 -45.05 8.85
CA GLN A 1203 48.99 -43.68 8.45
C GLN A 1203 48.35 -43.63 7.05
N LEU A 1204 47.31 -42.81 6.89
CA LEU A 1204 46.56 -42.63 5.65
C LEU A 1204 46.88 -41.27 4.99
N LYS A 1205 46.61 -41.19 3.68
CA LYS A 1205 46.51 -39.94 2.93
C LYS A 1205 45.10 -39.80 2.35
N ASP A 1206 44.68 -38.56 2.09
CA ASP A 1206 43.50 -38.33 1.25
C ASP A 1206 43.71 -39.00 -0.12
N GLY A 1207 42.67 -39.63 -0.65
CA GLY A 1207 42.71 -40.43 -1.88
C GLY A 1207 43.11 -41.90 -1.71
N ASP A 1208 43.49 -42.38 -0.51
CA ASP A 1208 43.81 -43.81 -0.33
C ASP A 1208 42.58 -44.72 -0.55
N VAL A 1209 42.62 -45.59 -1.56
CA VAL A 1209 41.49 -46.45 -1.94
C VAL A 1209 41.67 -47.91 -1.52
N MET A 1210 42.88 -48.46 -1.72
CA MET A 1210 43.09 -49.91 -1.67
C MET A 1210 44.49 -50.26 -1.14
N PHE A 1211 44.56 -51.16 -0.15
CA PHE A 1211 45.79 -51.74 0.39
C PHE A 1211 45.93 -53.19 -0.11
N TYR A 1212 46.75 -53.40 -1.12
CA TYR A 1212 47.11 -54.72 -1.62
C TYR A 1212 48.24 -55.35 -0.80
N ARG A 1213 48.26 -56.67 -0.65
CA ARG A 1213 49.47 -57.40 -0.19
C ARG A 1213 50.57 -57.28 -1.25
N ALA A 1214 51.79 -56.94 -0.84
CA ALA A 1214 52.93 -56.82 -1.75
C ALA A 1214 53.65 -58.16 -2.02
N ASP A 1215 53.27 -59.22 -1.31
CA ASP A 1215 53.78 -60.58 -1.39
C ASP A 1215 52.77 -61.61 -1.92
N GLN A 1216 51.55 -61.19 -2.30
CA GLN A 1216 50.48 -62.08 -2.76
C GLN A 1216 49.82 -61.59 -4.06
N SER A 1217 49.52 -62.54 -4.94
CA SER A 1217 49.01 -62.34 -6.30
C SER A 1217 47.76 -63.17 -6.54
N SER A 1218 46.90 -62.75 -7.47
CA SER A 1218 45.82 -63.59 -7.99
C SER A 1218 46.34 -64.86 -8.68
N VAL A 1219 47.62 -64.89 -9.12
CA VAL A 1219 48.26 -66.13 -9.63
C VAL A 1219 48.32 -67.21 -8.55
N ASP A 1220 48.42 -66.84 -7.27
CA ASP A 1220 48.51 -67.79 -6.16
C ASP A 1220 47.21 -68.59 -5.96
N ASP A 1221 46.07 -68.08 -6.44
CA ASP A 1221 44.75 -68.74 -6.35
C ASP A 1221 44.44 -69.68 -7.52
N PHE A 1222 45.24 -69.64 -8.60
CA PHE A 1222 45.06 -70.47 -9.81
C PHE A 1222 46.27 -71.37 -10.12
N GLY A 1223 47.26 -71.43 -9.24
CA GLY A 1223 48.45 -72.27 -9.40
C GLY A 1223 48.10 -73.76 -9.41
N VAL A 1224 48.32 -74.44 -10.54
CA VAL A 1224 48.16 -75.89 -10.65
C VAL A 1224 49.20 -76.59 -9.78
N THR A 1225 48.75 -77.42 -8.84
CA THR A 1225 49.60 -78.29 -8.03
C THR A 1225 50.10 -79.50 -8.82
N GLY A 1226 50.95 -79.25 -9.82
CA GLY A 1226 51.71 -80.29 -10.51
C GLY A 1226 52.78 -80.88 -9.59
N THR A 1227 52.57 -82.11 -9.12
CA THR A 1227 53.61 -82.89 -8.43
C THR A 1227 54.46 -83.65 -9.45
N HIS A 1228 55.65 -83.09 -9.73
CA HIS A 1228 56.66 -83.55 -10.70
C HIS A 1228 56.33 -83.32 -12.18
#